data_AF-A0A7Y9U917-F1
#
_entry.id   AF-A0A7Y9U917-F1
#
_cell.length_a   1.000
_cell.length_b   1.000
_cell.length_c   1.000
_cell.angle_alpha   90.00
_cell.angle_beta   90.00
_cell.angle_gamma   90.00
#
_symmetry.space_group_name_H-M   'P 1'
#
loop_
_entity.id
_entity.type
_entity.pdbx_description
1 polymer ?
#
loop_
_entity_poly.entity_id
_entity_poly.type
_entity_poly.pdbx_seq_one_letter_code
_entity_poly.pdbx_strand_id
1 'polypeptide(L)'
;MTDAFAQLHPALQYHVVNSLGWSQLRPTQLEAIAPIQSGRHCLLLAPTAGGKTEAAALPMLSRILLEGWPATSVLYICPIKALLNDLEHRLTHYAGLVGLRVAVWHGDVSQSAKRRAMKDAPDILLTTPESLEAMLISTRVERTHWFGQLRAVIVDELHAFAADDRGWHLRAVMHRLAQYTAQPLQRIGLSATVSNPQELLAWFAPQGERQLVGQAQVSTDADVTIDHVGSLENAGIVVSRLYRGEKRLVFCDSRSSAEQLGSLLRGHGVRTFISHASLSASERRLAEAAFAQEKDCVIVATSTLELGLDVGDLDRVIQIDAPSTVSSFLQRMGRTGRRSGSRRNCLFLTTSDDALLLALGLTQRWSEAWVEAAIPPAEPWPLVAQQALAATLERGEWAHHELVTLLQGAFGELPPQGIARVVTHLVSQGFLDEAEHIIRIGPRTEQDYGRGHYRDLLASFSGPDLLTGKHGSAEVGYIDPTVLSGEHPQRILLLAGRSWRVVGVEWSRRTVWLEPAKEGGTARWMGSARSLSRDVCQGIRTVLASGAPSAITLSRRARLALTALAEETGLTPQTQILLTQDEQGPRTWTFAGTRENRTLAHQAGQHGAKVRFDALSVRAPVGWQLDGNAEVRLTDQERVMLGEGFKFHACVPEELLDRTIMARLFAVLSSDRSAQGASPARGWRTGL
;
A
#
# COMPACT_ATOMS: atom_id res chain seq x y z
N MET A 1 12.61 31.46 20.04
CA MET A 1 13.08 30.06 19.88
C MET A 1 12.78 29.34 21.18
N THR A 2 12.01 28.26 21.11
CA THR A 2 11.50 27.49 22.27
C THR A 2 12.60 26.66 22.93
N ASP A 3 12.42 26.31 24.21
CA ASP A 3 13.32 25.45 25.00
C ASP A 3 13.69 24.12 24.28
N ALA A 4 12.74 23.53 23.55
CA ALA A 4 12.96 22.30 22.79
C ALA A 4 14.04 22.43 21.68
N PHE A 5 14.13 23.57 20.99
CA PHE A 5 15.14 23.77 19.94
C PHE A 5 16.57 23.78 20.51
N ALA A 6 16.72 24.31 21.73
CA ALA A 6 18.02 24.39 22.41
C ALA A 6 18.58 23.01 22.81
N GLN A 7 17.74 21.96 22.80
CA GLN A 7 18.16 20.58 23.07
C GLN A 7 18.88 19.93 21.89
N LEU A 8 18.78 20.48 20.67
CA LEU A 8 19.51 19.98 19.52
C LEU A 8 21.02 20.24 19.66
N HIS A 9 21.86 19.45 18.99
CA HIS A 9 23.30 19.66 18.96
C HIS A 9 23.62 21.08 18.41
N PRO A 10 24.54 21.85 19.03
CA PRO A 10 24.80 23.24 18.63
C PRO A 10 25.12 23.44 17.15
N ALA A 11 25.84 22.50 16.52
CA ALA A 11 26.10 22.55 15.08
C ALA A 11 24.81 22.47 14.25
N LEU A 12 23.85 21.61 14.63
CA LEU A 12 22.56 21.53 13.94
C LEU A 12 21.73 22.80 14.15
N GLN A 13 21.74 23.36 15.36
CA GLN A 13 21.06 24.64 15.62
C GLN A 13 21.60 25.73 14.69
N TYR A 14 22.92 25.82 14.57
CA TYR A 14 23.58 26.77 13.66
C TYR A 14 23.15 26.55 12.21
N HIS A 15 23.18 25.31 11.71
CA HIS A 15 22.84 25.02 10.32
C HIS A 15 21.36 25.21 10.00
N VAL A 16 20.46 24.87 10.93
CA VAL A 16 19.01 25.13 10.76
C VAL A 16 18.73 26.62 10.57
N VAL A 17 19.36 27.47 11.37
CA VAL A 17 19.14 28.92 11.29
C VAL A 17 19.90 29.55 10.13
N ASN A 18 21.20 29.25 9.97
CA ASN A 18 22.09 30.00 9.09
C ASN A 18 22.25 29.38 7.69
N SER A 19 22.22 28.05 7.59
CA SER A 19 22.40 27.36 6.31
C SER A 19 21.07 27.06 5.63
N LEU A 20 20.08 26.59 6.39
CA LEU A 20 18.73 26.29 5.88
C LEU A 20 17.82 27.53 5.91
N GLY A 21 18.17 28.56 6.68
CA GLY A 21 17.41 29.81 6.76
C GLY A 21 16.07 29.68 7.50
N TRP A 22 15.89 28.63 8.32
CA TRP A 22 14.62 28.40 9.01
C TRP A 22 14.56 29.24 10.28
N SER A 23 13.67 30.22 10.29
CA SER A 23 13.47 31.10 11.45
C SER A 23 12.84 30.38 12.65
N GLN A 24 12.01 29.35 12.39
CA GLN A 24 11.39 28.49 13.39
C GLN A 24 11.13 27.09 12.83
N LEU A 25 11.14 26.08 13.70
CA LEU A 25 10.64 24.74 13.41
C LEU A 25 9.13 24.67 13.63
N ARG A 26 8.46 23.77 12.91
CA ARG A 26 7.02 23.51 13.05
C ARG A 26 6.71 22.88 14.43
N PRO A 27 5.49 23.03 14.96
CA PRO A 27 5.12 22.45 16.26
C PRO A 27 5.46 20.96 16.40
N THR A 28 5.06 20.13 15.42
CA THR A 28 5.37 18.69 15.43
C THR A 28 6.87 18.38 15.36
N GLN A 29 7.67 19.23 14.71
CA GLN A 29 9.13 19.08 14.68
C GLN A 29 9.74 19.37 16.04
N LEU A 30 9.23 20.37 16.78
CA LEU A 30 9.66 20.69 18.14
C LEU A 30 9.24 19.61 19.14
N GLU A 31 7.99 19.14 19.05
CA GLU A 31 7.44 18.09 19.92
C GLU A 31 8.19 16.76 19.78
N ALA A 32 8.79 16.49 18.60
CA ALA A 32 9.54 15.27 18.34
C ALA A 32 10.93 15.24 19.01
N ILE A 33 11.49 16.39 19.39
CA ILE A 33 12.88 16.48 19.84
C ILE A 33 13.12 15.67 21.11
N ALA A 34 12.43 16.00 22.20
CA ALA A 34 12.66 15.37 23.50
C ALA A 34 12.34 13.85 23.51
N PRO A 35 11.23 13.37 22.91
CA PRO A 35 10.93 11.93 22.87
C PRO A 35 11.98 11.14 22.07
N ILE A 36 12.45 11.67 20.95
CA ILE A 36 13.47 10.99 20.13
C ILE A 36 14.82 10.98 20.85
N GLN A 37 15.24 12.10 21.43
CA GLN A 37 16.51 12.20 22.17
C GLN A 37 16.54 11.32 23.43
N SER A 38 15.41 11.16 24.11
CA SER A 38 15.29 10.29 25.30
C SER A 38 15.21 8.80 24.96
N GLY A 39 15.25 8.42 23.67
CA GLY A 39 15.22 7.02 23.26
C GLY A 39 13.85 6.36 23.26
N ARG A 40 12.76 7.12 23.44
CA ARG A 40 11.40 6.57 23.40
C ARG A 40 11.03 6.12 21.99
N HIS A 41 10.26 5.04 21.88
CA HIS A 41 9.62 4.67 20.63
C HIS A 41 8.57 5.71 20.27
N CYS A 42 8.58 6.19 19.03
CA CYS A 42 7.72 7.30 18.63
C CYS A 42 6.88 6.94 17.41
N LEU A 43 5.65 7.46 17.36
CA LEU A 43 4.88 7.57 16.12
C LEU A 43 4.63 9.06 15.87
N LEU A 44 5.25 9.59 14.82
CA LEU A 44 5.09 10.99 14.40
C LEU A 44 3.90 11.08 13.43
N LEU A 45 2.85 11.77 13.85
CA LEU A 45 1.64 12.00 13.08
C LEU A 45 1.62 13.42 12.53
N ALA A 46 1.70 13.55 11.21
CA ALA A 46 1.49 14.82 10.55
C ALA A 46 0.94 14.62 9.12
N PRO A 47 0.20 15.60 8.57
CA PRO A 47 -0.27 15.54 7.20
C PRO A 47 0.89 15.44 6.19
N THR A 48 0.57 15.10 4.95
CA THR A 48 1.51 15.19 3.82
C THR A 48 2.03 16.63 3.72
N ALA A 49 3.35 16.81 3.54
CA ALA A 49 4.05 18.11 3.64
C ALA A 49 4.06 18.77 5.04
N GLY A 50 3.77 18.02 6.11
CA GLY A 50 3.87 18.46 7.50
C GLY A 50 5.30 18.54 8.06
N GLY A 51 6.32 18.15 7.29
CA GLY A 51 7.72 18.12 7.75
C GLY A 51 8.07 16.91 8.64
N LYS A 52 7.43 15.75 8.39
CA LYS A 52 7.64 14.49 9.13
C LYS A 52 9.10 14.02 9.07
N THR A 53 9.71 14.12 7.90
CA THR A 53 11.10 13.72 7.68
C THR A 53 12.04 14.52 8.58
N GLU A 54 11.91 15.86 8.58
CA GLU A 54 12.72 16.74 9.43
C GLU A 54 12.43 16.54 10.93
N ALA A 55 11.17 16.27 11.30
CA ALA A 55 10.76 15.99 12.68
C ALA A 55 11.47 14.75 13.24
N ALA A 56 11.80 13.76 12.40
CA ALA A 56 12.57 12.60 12.80
C ALA A 56 14.09 12.79 12.62
N ALA A 57 14.50 13.34 11.49
CA ALA A 57 15.90 13.43 11.10
C ALA A 57 16.70 14.39 11.98
N LEU A 58 16.20 15.59 12.27
CA LEU A 58 16.94 16.57 13.07
C LEU A 58 17.29 16.08 14.48
N PRO A 59 16.34 15.59 15.30
CA PRO A 59 16.69 15.07 16.61
C PRO A 59 17.51 13.78 16.54
N MET A 60 17.34 12.95 15.50
CA MET A 60 18.18 11.76 15.32
C MET A 60 19.64 12.12 15.00
N LEU A 61 19.87 13.04 14.06
CA LEU A 61 21.21 13.55 13.75
C LEU A 61 21.84 14.18 15.00
N SER A 62 21.05 14.93 15.78
CA SER A 62 21.51 15.51 17.04
C SER A 62 21.99 14.43 18.01
N ARG A 63 21.26 13.32 18.10
CA ARG A 63 21.57 12.22 19.01
C ARG A 63 22.82 11.46 18.59
N ILE A 64 22.98 11.19 17.28
CA ILE A 64 24.22 10.60 16.71
C ILE A 64 25.44 11.42 17.14
N LEU A 65 25.35 12.76 17.04
CA LEU A 65 26.46 13.66 17.39
C LEU A 65 26.72 13.74 18.90
N LEU A 66 25.66 13.89 19.71
CA LEU A 66 25.77 14.03 21.17
C LEU A 66 26.30 12.75 21.83
N GLU A 67 25.90 11.58 21.33
CA GLU A 67 26.28 10.28 21.88
C GLU A 67 27.47 9.63 21.14
N GLY A 68 27.96 10.23 20.05
CA GLY A 68 29.11 9.74 19.28
C GLY A 68 28.90 8.36 18.67
N TRP A 69 27.73 8.10 18.07
CA TRP A 69 27.40 6.77 17.55
C TRP A 69 28.28 6.38 16.35
N PRO A 70 28.87 5.17 16.34
CA PRO A 70 29.64 4.68 15.20
C PRO A 70 28.74 4.27 14.03
N ALA A 71 29.20 4.47 12.79
CA ALA A 71 28.54 3.96 11.59
C ALA A 71 28.55 2.41 11.56
N THR A 72 27.52 1.73 11.09
CA THR A 72 26.17 2.21 10.72
C THR A 72 25.27 2.21 11.96
N SER A 73 24.64 3.33 12.33
CA SER A 73 23.86 3.44 13.57
C SER A 73 22.35 3.61 13.36
N VAL A 74 21.92 4.07 12.17
CA VAL A 74 20.50 4.30 11.88
C VAL A 74 20.07 3.63 10.57
N LEU A 75 18.95 2.91 10.61
CA LEU A 75 18.24 2.47 9.41
C LEU A 75 17.05 3.39 9.14
N TYR A 76 16.89 3.81 7.89
CA TYR A 76 15.71 4.52 7.41
C TYR A 76 15.00 3.64 6.36
N ILE A 77 13.78 3.21 6.65
CA ILE A 77 13.05 2.21 5.87
C ILE A 77 11.83 2.87 5.22
N CYS A 78 11.70 2.69 3.90
CA CYS A 78 10.55 3.20 3.14
C CYS A 78 9.82 2.07 2.39
N PRO A 79 8.50 2.23 2.12
CA PRO A 79 7.74 1.22 1.39
C PRO A 79 8.10 1.13 -0.09
N ILE A 80 8.61 2.20 -0.71
CA ILE A 80 8.91 2.24 -2.14
C ILE A 80 10.29 2.82 -2.42
N LYS A 81 10.97 2.28 -3.45
CA LYS A 81 12.30 2.74 -3.87
C LYS A 81 12.31 4.20 -4.33
N ALA A 82 11.22 4.66 -4.95
CA ALA A 82 11.12 6.02 -5.43
C ALA A 82 11.20 7.03 -4.27
N LEU A 83 10.54 6.72 -3.14
CA LEU A 83 10.63 7.52 -1.93
C LEU A 83 12.05 7.54 -1.34
N LEU A 84 12.77 6.41 -1.36
CA LEU A 84 14.16 6.37 -0.92
C LEU A 84 15.05 7.33 -1.73
N ASN A 85 14.90 7.34 -3.05
CA ASN A 85 15.70 8.20 -3.93
C ASN A 85 15.39 9.69 -3.71
N ASP A 86 14.12 10.05 -3.48
CA ASP A 86 13.73 11.43 -3.15
C ASP A 86 14.31 11.87 -1.78
N LEU A 87 14.26 10.97 -0.79
CA LEU A 87 14.79 11.24 0.55
C LEU A 87 16.32 11.24 0.61
N GLU A 88 17.00 10.48 -0.24
CA GLU A 88 18.47 10.38 -0.26
C GLU A 88 19.12 11.75 -0.39
N HIS A 89 18.70 12.54 -1.38
CA HIS A 89 19.26 13.87 -1.62
C HIS A 89 19.06 14.78 -0.40
N ARG A 90 17.86 14.73 0.19
CA ARG A 90 17.46 15.57 1.33
C ARG A 90 18.22 15.21 2.61
N LEU A 91 18.26 13.91 2.95
CA LEU A 91 18.97 13.43 4.14
C LEU A 91 20.48 13.54 3.98
N THR A 92 21.03 13.33 2.78
CA THR A 92 22.46 13.56 2.50
C THR A 92 22.84 15.01 2.72
N HIS A 93 21.97 15.96 2.33
CA HIS A 93 22.19 17.37 2.61
C HIS A 93 22.22 17.65 4.12
N TYR A 94 21.19 17.25 4.88
CA TYR A 94 21.13 17.52 6.32
C TYR A 94 22.26 16.84 7.12
N ALA A 95 22.54 15.57 6.82
CA ALA A 95 23.62 14.82 7.46
C ALA A 95 24.99 15.38 7.10
N GLY A 96 25.19 15.77 5.84
CA GLY A 96 26.44 16.33 5.34
C GLY A 96 26.82 17.66 6.00
N LEU A 97 25.84 18.47 6.41
CA LEU A 97 26.09 19.72 7.17
C LEU A 97 26.83 19.45 8.49
N VAL A 98 26.71 18.26 9.05
CA VAL A 98 27.35 17.85 10.31
C VAL A 98 28.34 16.70 10.13
N GLY A 99 28.81 16.47 8.91
CA GLY A 99 29.84 15.47 8.60
C GLY A 99 29.38 14.00 8.63
N LEU A 100 28.06 13.75 8.66
CA LEU A 100 27.50 12.40 8.65
C LEU A 100 27.19 11.94 7.22
N ARG A 101 27.32 10.64 6.98
CA ARG A 101 27.16 10.01 5.65
C ARG A 101 25.84 9.28 5.56
N VAL A 102 25.23 9.37 4.38
CA VAL A 102 23.97 8.71 4.03
C VAL A 102 24.21 7.87 2.78
N ALA A 103 23.64 6.68 2.71
CA ALA A 103 23.62 5.88 1.48
C ALA A 103 22.29 5.15 1.31
N VAL A 104 21.87 4.95 0.07
CA VAL A 104 20.73 4.10 -0.29
C VAL A 104 21.19 2.69 -0.67
N TRP A 105 20.42 1.70 -0.23
CA TRP A 105 20.59 0.31 -0.61
C TRP A 105 19.28 -0.34 -1.00
N HIS A 106 19.10 -0.57 -2.30
CA HIS A 106 17.99 -1.37 -2.82
C HIS A 106 18.37 -2.13 -4.11
N GLY A 107 17.40 -2.86 -4.68
CA GLY A 107 17.60 -3.67 -5.90
C GLY A 107 18.26 -2.91 -7.07
N ASP A 108 17.87 -1.66 -7.30
CA ASP A 108 18.33 -0.88 -8.47
C ASP A 108 19.67 -0.15 -8.24
N VAL A 109 20.26 -0.23 -7.04
CA VAL A 109 21.57 0.38 -6.75
C VAL A 109 22.68 -0.46 -7.38
N SER A 110 23.60 0.20 -8.09
CA SER A 110 24.72 -0.45 -8.78
C SER A 110 25.61 -1.25 -7.82
N GLN A 111 26.21 -2.34 -8.31
CA GLN A 111 27.14 -3.16 -7.51
C GLN A 111 28.36 -2.36 -7.05
N SER A 112 28.83 -1.40 -7.85
CA SER A 112 29.92 -0.50 -7.47
C SER A 112 29.55 0.42 -6.30
N ALA A 113 28.32 0.96 -6.29
CA ALA A 113 27.84 1.77 -5.17
C ALA A 113 27.66 0.93 -3.90
N LYS A 114 27.11 -0.29 -4.01
CA LYS A 114 27.01 -1.23 -2.88
C LYS A 114 28.38 -1.58 -2.30
N ARG A 115 29.37 -1.88 -3.14
CA ARG A 115 30.75 -2.15 -2.70
C ARG A 115 31.39 -0.95 -2.01
N ARG A 116 31.13 0.27 -2.49
CA ARG A 116 31.59 1.50 -1.82
C ARG A 116 30.97 1.63 -0.45
N ALA A 117 29.66 1.45 -0.32
CA ALA A 117 28.98 1.48 0.99
C ALA A 117 29.51 0.40 1.95
N MET A 118 29.90 -0.78 1.45
CA MET A 118 30.56 -1.83 2.26
C MET A 118 31.97 -1.47 2.72
N LYS A 119 32.71 -0.69 1.94
CA LYS A 119 34.03 -0.22 2.33
C LYS A 119 33.94 0.97 3.30
N ASP A 120 33.05 1.90 2.98
CA ASP A 120 32.86 3.16 3.69
C ASP A 120 31.42 3.19 4.24
N ALA A 121 31.20 2.48 5.35
CA ALA A 121 29.87 2.30 5.95
C ALA A 121 29.18 3.64 6.23
N PRO A 122 27.93 3.87 5.79
CA PRO A 122 27.22 5.12 6.05
C PRO A 122 26.76 5.20 7.51
N ASP A 123 26.59 6.41 8.04
CA ASP A 123 26.00 6.60 9.37
C ASP A 123 24.50 6.26 9.35
N ILE A 124 23.82 6.61 8.25
CA ILE A 124 22.41 6.34 7.99
C ILE A 124 22.25 5.54 6.69
N LEU A 125 21.62 4.36 6.78
CA LEU A 125 21.31 3.51 5.63
C LEU A 125 19.82 3.60 5.27
N LEU A 126 19.53 4.05 4.04
CA LEU A 126 18.19 4.07 3.47
C LEU A 126 17.92 2.75 2.73
N THR A 127 16.85 2.03 3.07
CA THR A 127 16.58 0.71 2.48
C THR A 127 15.08 0.36 2.44
N THR A 128 14.74 -0.79 1.85
CA THR A 128 13.40 -1.40 1.93
C THR A 128 13.48 -2.68 2.78
N PRO A 129 12.37 -3.19 3.35
CA PRO A 129 12.38 -4.44 4.10
C PRO A 129 12.95 -5.61 3.29
N GLU A 130 12.62 -5.68 2.00
CA GLU A 130 13.08 -6.75 1.09
C GLU A 130 14.59 -6.64 0.81
N SER A 131 15.11 -5.42 0.71
CA SER A 131 16.53 -5.19 0.49
C SER A 131 17.33 -5.48 1.76
N LEU A 132 16.76 -5.23 2.93
CA LEU A 132 17.32 -5.55 4.23
C LEU A 132 17.34 -7.07 4.49
N GLU A 133 16.24 -7.77 4.16
CA GLU A 133 16.17 -9.23 4.12
C GLU A 133 17.29 -9.81 3.22
N ALA A 134 17.47 -9.24 2.03
CA ALA A 134 18.54 -9.65 1.11
C ALA A 134 19.94 -9.44 1.70
N MET A 135 20.15 -8.36 2.47
CA MET A 135 21.42 -8.11 3.15
C MET A 135 21.68 -9.14 4.25
N LEU A 136 20.66 -9.50 5.03
CA LEU A 136 20.78 -10.54 6.06
C LEU A 136 21.13 -11.89 5.45
N ILE A 137 20.45 -12.31 4.38
CA ILE A 137 20.72 -13.59 3.73
C ILE A 137 22.07 -13.60 2.98
N SER A 138 22.56 -12.45 2.53
CA SER A 138 23.80 -12.39 1.74
C SER A 138 25.04 -12.78 2.53
N THR A 139 25.79 -13.74 2.02
CA THR A 139 27.13 -14.11 2.53
C THR A 139 28.19 -13.02 2.35
N ARG A 140 27.88 -11.96 1.59
CA ARG A 140 28.81 -10.84 1.33
C ARG A 140 28.74 -9.74 2.40
N VAL A 141 27.71 -9.75 3.24
CA VAL A 141 27.50 -8.75 4.28
C VAL A 141 27.86 -9.38 5.62
N GLU A 142 28.91 -8.86 6.25
CA GLU A 142 29.25 -9.28 7.62
C GLU A 142 28.30 -8.60 8.61
N ARG A 143 27.29 -9.35 9.07
CA ARG A 143 26.12 -8.84 9.79
C ARG A 143 26.48 -8.14 11.08
N THR A 144 27.34 -8.73 11.90
CA THR A 144 27.77 -8.15 13.18
C THR A 144 28.50 -6.83 12.97
N HIS A 145 29.36 -6.74 11.96
CA HIS A 145 30.07 -5.52 11.61
C HIS A 145 29.11 -4.41 11.15
N TRP A 146 28.17 -4.74 10.26
CA TRP A 146 27.26 -3.77 9.64
C TRP A 146 26.09 -3.35 10.53
N PHE A 147 25.54 -4.28 11.31
CA PHE A 147 24.31 -4.07 12.07
C PHE A 147 24.52 -4.01 13.58
N GLY A 148 25.69 -4.40 14.11
CA GLY A 148 25.91 -4.46 15.55
C GLY A 148 25.91 -3.09 16.25
N GLN A 149 26.17 -2.02 15.49
CA GLN A 149 26.15 -0.65 15.96
C GLN A 149 24.81 0.08 15.77
N LEU A 150 23.80 -0.60 15.23
CA LEU A 150 22.49 0.02 15.10
C LEU A 150 21.93 0.41 16.48
N ARG A 151 21.29 1.58 16.51
CA ARG A 151 20.65 2.18 17.70
C ARG A 151 19.22 2.59 17.42
N ALA A 152 18.89 2.93 16.17
CA ALA A 152 17.55 3.35 15.80
C ALA A 152 17.12 2.87 14.41
N VAL A 153 15.81 2.69 14.25
CA VAL A 153 15.14 2.44 12.98
C VAL A 153 14.03 3.48 12.81
N ILE A 154 14.07 4.21 11.70
CA ILE A 154 13.02 5.11 11.25
C ILE A 154 12.25 4.40 10.15
N VAL A 155 10.93 4.27 10.28
CA VAL A 155 10.05 3.65 9.28
C VAL A 155 9.10 4.71 8.76
N ASP A 156 9.29 5.09 7.51
CA ASP A 156 8.44 6.05 6.83
C ASP A 156 7.17 5.40 6.28
N GLU A 157 6.08 6.18 6.22
CA GLU A 157 4.75 5.72 5.83
C GLU A 157 4.31 4.43 6.54
N LEU A 158 4.49 4.36 7.87
CA LEU A 158 4.24 3.16 8.68
C LEU A 158 2.83 2.56 8.48
N HIS A 159 1.81 3.38 8.26
CA HIS A 159 0.45 2.91 7.98
C HIS A 159 0.37 2.04 6.71
N ALA A 160 1.20 2.33 5.70
CA ALA A 160 1.23 1.57 4.45
C ALA A 160 1.83 0.18 4.67
N PHE A 161 2.80 0.06 5.59
CA PHE A 161 3.30 -1.24 6.03
C PHE A 161 2.29 -1.98 6.89
N ALA A 162 1.68 -1.29 7.86
CA ALA A 162 0.79 -1.92 8.82
C ALA A 162 -0.47 -2.48 8.18
N ALA A 163 -0.98 -1.90 7.09
CA ALA A 163 -2.16 -2.45 6.39
C ALA A 163 -1.84 -3.63 5.45
N ASP A 164 -0.59 -4.13 5.43
CA ASP A 164 -0.10 -5.11 4.46
C ASP A 164 0.80 -6.17 5.13
N ASP A 165 0.95 -7.34 4.50
CA ASP A 165 1.87 -8.39 4.98
C ASP A 165 3.33 -7.93 5.05
N ARG A 166 3.70 -6.89 4.28
CA ARG A 166 5.00 -6.22 4.40
C ARG A 166 5.26 -5.64 5.79
N GLY A 167 4.23 -5.30 6.57
CA GLY A 167 4.39 -4.88 7.96
C GLY A 167 4.87 -6.01 8.87
N TRP A 168 4.31 -7.21 8.70
CA TRP A 168 4.75 -8.41 9.41
C TRP A 168 6.17 -8.81 9.01
N HIS A 169 6.47 -8.75 7.71
CA HIS A 169 7.81 -8.96 7.18
C HIS A 169 8.83 -8.01 7.83
N LEU A 170 8.54 -6.70 7.82
CA LEU A 170 9.39 -5.68 8.43
C LEU A 170 9.63 -5.95 9.92
N ARG A 171 8.59 -6.25 10.70
CA ARG A 171 8.72 -6.55 12.14
C ARG A 171 9.59 -7.78 12.39
N ALA A 172 9.44 -8.84 11.60
CA ALA A 172 10.25 -10.04 11.72
C ALA A 172 11.72 -9.79 11.37
N VAL A 173 12.00 -9.03 10.30
CA VAL A 173 13.36 -8.62 9.94
C VAL A 173 13.98 -7.74 11.03
N MET A 174 13.23 -6.81 11.62
CA MET A 174 13.70 -5.99 12.74
C MET A 174 13.97 -6.84 14.00
N HIS A 175 13.17 -7.88 14.25
CA HIS A 175 13.40 -8.80 15.36
C HIS A 175 14.69 -9.60 15.17
N ARG A 176 14.95 -10.10 13.96
CA ARG A 176 16.20 -10.77 13.60
C ARG A 176 17.40 -9.84 13.68
N LEU A 177 17.27 -8.60 13.19
CA LEU A 177 18.32 -7.59 13.32
C LEU A 177 18.72 -7.33 14.78
N ALA A 178 17.74 -7.29 15.68
CA ALA A 178 17.99 -7.08 17.10
C ALA A 178 18.88 -8.16 17.74
N GLN A 179 19.04 -9.33 17.11
CA GLN A 179 19.98 -10.37 17.56
C GLN A 179 21.44 -9.98 17.36
N TYR A 180 21.73 -9.05 16.44
CA TYR A 180 23.09 -8.58 16.17
C TYR A 180 23.43 -7.30 16.96
N THR A 181 22.43 -6.57 17.44
CA THR A 181 22.60 -5.26 18.06
C THR A 181 23.02 -5.36 19.52
N ALA A 182 23.99 -4.54 19.93
CA ALA A 182 24.43 -4.48 21.33
C ALA A 182 23.41 -3.80 22.28
N GLN A 183 22.50 -2.99 21.73
CA GLN A 183 21.51 -2.22 22.48
C GLN A 183 20.13 -2.37 21.81
N PRO A 184 19.02 -2.30 22.56
CA PRO A 184 17.68 -2.32 21.97
C PRO A 184 17.49 -1.20 20.96
N LEU A 185 16.94 -1.53 19.79
CA LEU A 185 16.66 -0.57 18.72
C LEU A 185 15.52 0.36 19.11
N GLN A 186 15.78 1.68 19.15
CA GLN A 186 14.71 2.68 19.14
C GLN A 186 13.93 2.57 17.82
N ARG A 187 12.60 2.69 17.89
CA ARG A 187 11.71 2.55 16.73
C ARG A 187 10.91 3.84 16.55
N ILE A 188 11.04 4.47 15.40
CA ILE A 188 10.38 5.75 15.08
C ILE A 188 9.55 5.54 13.81
N GLY A 189 8.23 5.53 13.96
CA GLY A 189 7.29 5.46 12.83
C GLY A 189 6.90 6.86 12.37
N LEU A 190 6.88 7.08 11.06
CA LEU A 190 6.29 8.28 10.45
C LEU A 190 5.01 7.86 9.75
N SER A 191 3.91 8.56 10.01
CA SER A 191 2.65 8.20 9.37
C SER A 191 1.81 9.43 9.03
N ALA A 192 1.08 9.31 7.92
CA ALA A 192 -0.12 10.11 7.70
C ALA A 192 -1.21 9.78 8.75
N THR A 193 -2.32 10.52 8.67
CA THR A 193 -3.47 10.35 9.58
C THR A 193 -4.02 8.93 9.54
N VAL A 194 -4.18 8.33 10.73
CA VAL A 194 -4.83 7.03 10.96
C VAL A 194 -5.76 7.18 12.16
N SER A 195 -6.83 6.37 12.22
CA SER A 195 -7.79 6.42 13.34
C SER A 195 -7.37 5.62 14.58
N ASN A 196 -6.34 4.77 14.48
CA ASN A 196 -5.84 3.89 15.55
C ASN A 196 -4.33 4.11 15.88
N PRO A 197 -3.86 5.34 16.15
CA PRO A 197 -2.43 5.60 16.27
C PRO A 197 -1.78 4.93 17.50
N GLN A 198 -2.50 4.79 18.62
CA GLN A 198 -2.00 4.11 19.81
C GLN A 198 -1.77 2.62 19.53
N GLU A 199 -2.74 1.95 18.91
CA GLU A 199 -2.64 0.54 18.55
C GLU A 199 -1.54 0.31 17.51
N LEU A 200 -1.42 1.21 16.52
CA LEU A 200 -0.37 1.15 15.52
C LEU A 200 1.03 1.25 16.14
N LEU A 201 1.24 2.22 17.06
CA LEU A 201 2.51 2.36 17.76
C LEU A 201 2.77 1.15 18.68
N ALA A 202 1.74 0.62 19.33
CA ALA A 202 1.87 -0.56 20.18
C ALA A 202 2.26 -1.81 19.39
N TRP A 203 1.68 -2.02 18.21
CA TRP A 203 2.05 -3.10 17.31
C TRP A 203 3.48 -2.91 16.77
N PHE A 204 3.85 -1.69 16.38
CA PHE A 204 5.17 -1.40 15.82
C PHE A 204 6.30 -1.51 16.85
N ALA A 205 6.04 -1.11 18.10
CA ALA A 205 6.97 -1.18 19.24
C ALA A 205 6.29 -1.91 20.42
N PRO A 206 6.30 -3.25 20.43
CA PRO A 206 5.56 -4.02 21.45
C PRO A 206 6.16 -3.90 22.86
N GLN A 207 7.42 -3.49 22.97
CA GLN A 207 8.16 -3.34 24.23
C GLN A 207 8.78 -1.94 24.29
N GLY A 208 9.04 -1.46 25.51
CA GLY A 208 9.66 -0.16 25.76
C GLY A 208 8.67 1.01 25.92
N GLU A 209 9.21 2.17 26.28
CA GLU A 209 8.44 3.42 26.40
C GLU A 209 8.01 3.92 25.02
N ARG A 210 6.74 4.34 24.91
CA ARG A 210 6.10 4.77 23.67
C ARG A 210 5.52 6.16 23.82
N GLN A 211 5.66 6.99 22.79
CA GLN A 211 5.07 8.33 22.75
C GLN A 211 4.50 8.66 21.36
N LEU A 212 3.25 9.12 21.33
CA LEU A 212 2.68 9.77 20.14
C LEU A 212 3.16 11.21 20.07
N VAL A 213 3.52 11.66 18.89
CA VAL A 213 3.97 13.04 18.64
C VAL A 213 3.13 13.64 17.53
N GLY A 214 2.63 14.85 17.77
CA GLY A 214 1.65 15.49 16.91
C GLY A 214 0.24 14.93 17.08
N GLN A 215 -0.71 15.64 16.48
CA GLN A 215 -2.10 15.23 16.33
C GLN A 215 -2.47 15.35 14.87
N ALA A 216 -2.85 14.24 14.25
CA ALA A 216 -3.36 14.27 12.89
C ALA A 216 -4.89 14.26 12.95
N GLN A 217 -5.50 15.44 12.81
CA GLN A 217 -6.92 15.53 12.47
C GLN A 217 -7.07 15.46 10.95
N VAL A 218 -8.07 14.71 10.47
CA VAL A 218 -8.43 14.73 9.06
C VAL A 218 -8.99 16.11 8.74
N SER A 219 -8.27 16.85 7.91
CA SER A 219 -8.72 18.17 7.49
C SER A 219 -9.69 18.05 6.32
N THR A 220 -10.85 18.67 6.48
CA THR A 220 -11.92 18.75 5.47
C THR A 220 -11.87 20.05 4.67
N ASP A 221 -10.91 20.93 4.95
CA ASP A 221 -10.71 22.16 4.18
C ASP A 221 -9.91 21.88 2.90
N ALA A 222 -10.65 21.56 1.84
CA ALA A 222 -10.16 21.40 0.48
C ALA A 222 -11.27 21.71 -0.54
N ASP A 223 -10.86 22.03 -1.77
CA ASP A 223 -11.77 22.16 -2.91
C ASP A 223 -11.95 20.79 -3.58
N VAL A 224 -13.05 20.09 -3.24
CA VAL A 224 -13.35 18.76 -3.75
C VAL A 224 -14.57 18.83 -4.66
N THR A 225 -14.39 18.41 -5.92
CA THR A 225 -15.44 18.39 -6.92
C THR A 225 -15.61 16.98 -7.48
N ILE A 226 -16.86 16.55 -7.71
CA ILE A 226 -17.17 15.30 -8.43
C ILE A 226 -17.94 15.63 -9.71
N ASP A 227 -17.45 15.11 -10.83
CA ASP A 227 -18.10 15.18 -12.13
C ASP A 227 -18.28 13.77 -12.71
N HIS A 228 -19.52 13.44 -13.06
CA HIS A 228 -19.87 12.17 -13.69
C HIS A 228 -19.77 12.28 -15.21
N VAL A 229 -18.69 11.72 -15.76
CA VAL A 229 -18.36 11.80 -17.18
C VAL A 229 -18.81 10.57 -17.97
N GLY A 230 -19.13 9.47 -17.29
CA GLY A 230 -19.74 8.27 -17.86
C GLY A 230 -18.85 7.42 -18.77
N SER A 231 -17.63 7.86 -19.09
CA SER A 231 -16.61 7.02 -19.76
C SER A 231 -15.21 7.59 -19.60
N LEU A 232 -14.19 6.76 -19.86
CA LEU A 232 -12.78 7.18 -19.83
C LEU A 232 -12.44 8.14 -20.98
N GLU A 233 -13.08 7.98 -22.14
CA GLU A 233 -12.95 8.87 -23.29
C GLU A 233 -13.43 10.28 -22.95
N ASN A 234 -14.61 10.38 -22.31
CA ASN A 234 -15.13 11.66 -21.85
C ASN A 234 -14.23 12.29 -20.77
N ALA A 235 -13.65 11.47 -19.88
CA ALA A 235 -12.64 11.95 -18.93
C ALA A 235 -11.42 12.55 -19.64
N GLY A 236 -10.91 11.89 -20.69
CA GLY A 236 -9.82 12.40 -21.52
C GLY A 236 -10.14 13.75 -22.16
N ILE A 237 -11.36 13.92 -22.68
CA ILE A 237 -11.83 15.20 -23.22
C ILE A 237 -11.84 16.28 -22.13
N VAL A 238 -12.40 15.99 -20.96
CA VAL A 238 -12.46 16.95 -19.84
C VAL A 238 -11.06 17.37 -19.42
N VAL A 239 -10.16 16.42 -19.17
CA VAL A 239 -8.77 16.70 -18.76
C VAL A 239 -8.01 17.50 -19.83
N SER A 240 -8.25 17.25 -21.12
CA SER A 240 -7.61 18.00 -22.22
C SER A 240 -8.04 19.48 -22.33
N ARG A 241 -9.18 19.83 -21.75
CA ARG A 241 -9.79 21.16 -21.85
C ARG A 241 -9.71 21.95 -20.54
N LEU A 242 -9.78 21.26 -19.40
CA LEU A 242 -9.77 21.86 -18.08
C LEU A 242 -8.35 22.17 -17.60
N TYR A 243 -8.19 23.31 -16.92
CA TYR A 243 -6.93 23.76 -16.30
C TYR A 243 -5.72 23.74 -17.27
N ARG A 244 -5.92 24.18 -18.51
CA ARG A 244 -4.81 24.34 -19.48
C ARG A 244 -3.79 25.34 -18.95
N GLY A 245 -2.50 25.06 -19.16
CA GLY A 245 -1.41 25.87 -18.61
C GLY A 245 -1.01 25.52 -17.17
N GLU A 246 -1.77 24.65 -16.49
CA GLU A 246 -1.49 24.21 -15.12
C GLU A 246 -0.89 22.78 -15.11
N LYS A 247 -0.02 22.51 -14.13
CA LYS A 247 0.50 21.17 -13.84
C LYS A 247 -0.59 20.30 -13.23
N ARG A 248 -0.89 19.19 -13.89
CA ARG A 248 -1.98 18.28 -13.50
C ARG A 248 -1.45 16.88 -13.23
N LEU A 249 -1.76 16.35 -12.05
CA LEU A 249 -1.51 14.96 -11.70
C LEU A 249 -2.83 14.22 -11.73
N VAL A 250 -2.94 13.26 -12.64
CA VAL A 250 -4.13 12.44 -12.84
C VAL A 250 -3.89 11.06 -12.27
N PHE A 251 -4.65 10.66 -11.26
CA PHE A 251 -4.57 9.33 -10.68
C PHE A 251 -5.57 8.38 -11.32
N CYS A 252 -5.08 7.19 -11.66
CA CYS A 252 -5.85 6.05 -12.13
C CYS A 252 -5.59 4.84 -11.22
N ASP A 253 -6.62 4.07 -10.90
CA ASP A 253 -6.45 2.91 -10.01
C ASP A 253 -5.98 1.63 -10.74
N SER A 254 -5.81 1.68 -12.06
CA SER A 254 -5.27 0.57 -12.84
C SER A 254 -4.20 1.03 -13.82
N ARG A 255 -3.25 0.14 -14.12
CA ARG A 255 -2.24 0.37 -15.16
C ARG A 255 -2.89 0.52 -16.53
N SER A 256 -3.94 -0.28 -16.80
CA SER A 256 -4.69 -0.24 -18.05
C SER A 256 -5.33 1.13 -18.30
N SER A 257 -6.06 1.67 -17.30
CA SER A 257 -6.71 2.98 -17.44
C SER A 257 -5.69 4.13 -17.46
N ALA A 258 -4.56 4.00 -16.77
CA ALA A 258 -3.47 4.98 -16.88
C ALA A 258 -2.89 5.07 -18.30
N GLU A 259 -2.62 3.92 -18.92
CA GLU A 259 -2.11 3.82 -20.28
C GLU A 259 -3.13 4.34 -21.31
N GLN A 260 -4.38 3.89 -21.21
CA GLN A 260 -5.47 4.33 -22.10
C GLN A 260 -5.70 5.84 -22.01
N LEU A 261 -5.81 6.40 -20.81
CA LEU A 261 -5.98 7.84 -20.65
C LEU A 261 -4.76 8.62 -21.13
N GLY A 262 -3.55 8.15 -20.84
CA GLY A 262 -2.33 8.79 -21.34
C GLY A 262 -2.28 8.83 -22.87
N SER A 263 -2.74 7.78 -23.54
CA SER A 263 -2.89 7.74 -25.00
C SER A 263 -3.93 8.74 -25.51
N LEU A 264 -5.12 8.78 -24.89
CA LEU A 264 -6.19 9.73 -25.25
C LEU A 264 -5.72 11.19 -25.14
N LEU A 265 -5.03 11.53 -24.05
CA LEU A 265 -4.52 12.88 -23.82
C LEU A 265 -3.47 13.29 -24.86
N ARG A 266 -2.57 12.37 -25.24
CA ARG A 266 -1.62 12.62 -26.33
C ARG A 266 -2.31 12.81 -27.67
N GLY A 267 -3.35 12.02 -27.96
CA GLY A 267 -4.20 12.18 -29.14
C GLY A 267 -4.90 13.56 -29.18
N HIS A 268 -5.20 14.13 -28.02
CA HIS A 268 -5.72 15.50 -27.89
C HIS A 268 -4.65 16.59 -27.89
N GLY A 269 -3.38 16.26 -28.17
CA GLY A 269 -2.27 17.21 -28.22
C GLY A 269 -1.80 17.69 -26.84
N VAL A 270 -2.14 16.99 -25.76
CA VAL A 270 -1.70 17.33 -24.41
C VAL A 270 -0.30 16.75 -24.15
N ARG A 271 0.56 17.56 -23.53
CA ARG A 271 1.88 17.13 -23.07
C ARG A 271 1.72 16.15 -21.90
N THR A 272 1.76 14.85 -22.18
CA THR A 272 1.41 13.80 -21.21
C THR A 272 2.49 12.74 -20.99
N PHE A 273 2.76 12.46 -19.71
CA PHE A 273 3.61 11.38 -19.23
C PHE A 273 2.79 10.37 -18.43
N ILE A 274 3.34 9.17 -18.29
CA ILE A 274 2.68 8.07 -17.56
C ILE A 274 3.65 7.55 -16.50
N SER A 275 3.13 7.24 -15.31
CA SER A 275 3.91 6.63 -14.23
C SER A 275 3.16 5.49 -13.55
N HIS A 276 3.65 4.26 -13.74
CA HIS A 276 3.19 3.11 -12.97
C HIS A 276 4.30 2.06 -12.81
N ALA A 277 4.09 1.08 -11.93
CA ALA A 277 5.13 0.12 -11.52
C ALA A 277 5.70 -0.71 -12.68
N SER A 278 4.92 -0.93 -13.75
CA SER A 278 5.38 -1.66 -14.94
C SER A 278 6.20 -0.81 -15.94
N LEU A 279 6.48 0.47 -15.68
CA LEU A 279 7.37 1.24 -16.56
C LEU A 279 8.82 1.14 -16.12
N SER A 280 9.74 1.24 -17.08
CA SER A 280 11.18 1.23 -16.80
C SER A 280 11.58 2.40 -15.89
N ALA A 281 12.70 2.26 -15.18
CA ALA A 281 13.20 3.31 -14.29
C ALA A 281 13.50 4.62 -15.04
N SER A 282 13.94 4.55 -16.31
CA SER A 282 14.17 5.72 -17.16
C SER A 282 12.88 6.47 -17.50
N GLU A 283 11.79 5.76 -17.82
CA GLU A 283 10.50 6.40 -18.14
C GLU A 283 9.92 7.11 -16.92
N ARG A 284 10.01 6.49 -15.73
CA ARG A 284 9.57 7.13 -14.47
C ARG A 284 10.37 8.39 -14.15
N ARG A 285 11.71 8.35 -14.27
CA ARG A 285 12.57 9.53 -14.09
C ARG A 285 12.27 10.64 -15.09
N LEU A 286 11.90 10.28 -16.33
CA LEU A 286 11.55 11.25 -17.35
C LEU A 286 10.24 11.98 -17.00
N ALA A 287 9.24 11.26 -16.47
CA ALA A 287 8.01 11.87 -15.96
C ALA A 287 8.30 12.81 -14.77
N GLU A 288 9.11 12.38 -13.80
CA GLU A 288 9.52 13.18 -12.64
C GLU A 288 10.28 14.46 -13.05
N ALA A 289 11.26 14.33 -13.95
CA ALA A 289 12.05 15.46 -14.44
C ALA A 289 11.20 16.48 -15.21
N ALA A 290 10.27 16.00 -16.03
CA ALA A 290 9.35 16.87 -16.74
C ALA A 290 8.47 17.67 -15.78
N PHE A 291 7.97 17.06 -14.71
CA PHE A 291 7.16 17.77 -13.71
C PHE A 291 7.95 18.82 -12.93
N ALA A 292 9.24 18.57 -12.70
CA ALA A 292 10.12 19.55 -12.06
C ALA A 292 10.38 20.77 -12.96
N GLN A 293 10.51 20.57 -14.28
CA GLN A 293 11.01 21.59 -15.21
C GLN A 293 9.94 22.26 -16.09
N GLU A 294 8.93 21.51 -16.55
CA GLU A 294 7.90 22.00 -17.46
C GLU A 294 6.82 22.77 -16.68
N LYS A 295 6.18 23.78 -17.28
CA LYS A 295 5.10 24.55 -16.62
C LYS A 295 3.69 24.02 -16.92
N ASP A 296 3.50 23.37 -18.06
CA ASP A 296 2.21 22.79 -18.47
C ASP A 296 2.44 21.36 -18.95
N CYS A 297 2.11 20.40 -18.08
CA CYS A 297 2.10 18.98 -18.43
C CYS A 297 1.11 18.21 -17.55
N VAL A 298 0.75 17.02 -18.04
CA VAL A 298 -0.08 16.06 -17.33
C VAL A 298 0.71 14.79 -17.05
N ILE A 299 0.74 14.34 -15.79
CA ILE A 299 1.18 12.98 -15.46
C ILE A 299 -0.05 12.14 -15.15
N VAL A 300 -0.22 11.04 -15.87
CA VAL A 300 -1.20 10.00 -15.54
C VAL A 300 -0.49 8.91 -14.75
N ALA A 301 -0.86 8.71 -13.50
CA ALA A 301 -0.16 7.79 -12.61
C ALA A 301 -1.10 6.84 -11.86
N THR A 302 -0.57 5.66 -11.49
CA THR A 302 -1.20 4.82 -10.46
C THR A 302 -0.73 5.26 -9.07
N SER A 303 -0.90 4.41 -8.05
CA SER A 303 -0.38 4.61 -6.69
C SER A 303 1.14 4.84 -6.57
N THR A 304 1.90 4.79 -7.68
CA THR A 304 3.35 5.07 -7.67
C THR A 304 3.69 6.49 -7.23
N LEU A 305 2.82 7.47 -7.48
CA LEU A 305 3.01 8.88 -7.08
C LEU A 305 2.12 9.28 -5.88
N GLU A 306 1.47 8.31 -5.24
CA GLU A 306 0.60 8.54 -4.08
C GLU A 306 1.39 8.79 -2.80
N LEU A 307 2.44 7.98 -2.59
CA LEU A 307 3.28 7.99 -1.39
C LEU A 307 4.50 8.89 -1.55
N GLY A 308 4.73 9.74 -0.55
CA GLY A 308 5.97 10.45 -0.22
C GLY A 308 6.70 11.32 -1.26
N LEU A 309 6.57 11.09 -2.58
CA LEU A 309 7.38 11.74 -3.61
C LEU A 309 7.09 13.25 -3.72
N ASP A 310 8.17 14.03 -3.70
CA ASP A 310 8.12 15.46 -3.98
C ASP A 310 8.18 15.73 -5.49
N VAL A 311 7.04 15.61 -6.16
CA VAL A 311 6.90 15.94 -7.58
C VAL A 311 6.95 17.47 -7.85
N GLY A 312 7.21 18.30 -6.85
CA GLY A 312 7.29 19.76 -6.99
C GLY A 312 5.94 20.47 -6.92
N ASP A 313 5.88 21.69 -7.44
CA ASP A 313 4.70 22.56 -7.36
C ASP A 313 3.54 22.06 -8.23
N LEU A 314 2.62 21.29 -7.65
CA LEU A 314 1.41 20.83 -8.32
C LEU A 314 0.26 21.85 -8.18
N ASP A 315 -0.42 22.13 -9.30
CA ASP A 315 -1.60 22.99 -9.32
C ASP A 315 -2.88 22.18 -9.07
N ARG A 316 -3.03 21.02 -9.72
CA ARG A 316 -4.28 20.23 -9.71
C ARG A 316 -4.06 18.73 -9.52
N VAL A 317 -4.89 18.14 -8.67
CA VAL A 317 -5.10 16.69 -8.60
C VAL A 317 -6.42 16.35 -9.27
N ILE A 318 -6.38 15.41 -10.21
CA ILE A 318 -7.55 14.82 -10.84
C ILE A 318 -7.53 13.33 -10.52
N GLN A 319 -8.66 12.79 -10.08
CA GLN A 319 -8.83 11.38 -9.79
C GLN A 319 -9.82 10.80 -10.80
N ILE A 320 -9.38 9.83 -11.59
CA ILE A 320 -10.28 9.02 -12.40
C ILE A 320 -10.93 7.98 -11.50
N ASP A 321 -12.26 7.92 -11.53
CA ASP A 321 -13.09 7.18 -10.57
C ASP A 321 -12.75 7.58 -9.14
N ALA A 322 -12.75 6.65 -8.18
CA ALA A 322 -12.32 6.92 -6.81
C ALA A 322 -11.45 5.78 -6.26
N PRO A 323 -10.44 6.11 -5.41
CA PRO A 323 -9.71 5.08 -4.68
C PRO A 323 -10.64 4.32 -3.73
N SER A 324 -10.17 3.20 -3.19
CA SER A 324 -10.96 2.38 -2.27
C SER A 324 -10.94 2.87 -0.82
N THR A 325 -10.08 3.83 -0.47
CA THR A 325 -9.89 4.30 0.92
C THR A 325 -9.75 5.81 1.02
N VAL A 326 -10.26 6.39 2.12
CA VAL A 326 -10.11 7.81 2.45
C VAL A 326 -8.63 8.15 2.67
N SER A 327 -7.85 7.26 3.28
CA SER A 327 -6.40 7.46 3.44
C SER A 327 -5.70 7.67 2.09
N SER A 328 -5.99 6.84 1.09
CA SER A 328 -5.44 6.99 -0.26
C SER A 328 -5.86 8.32 -0.90
N PHE A 329 -7.14 8.69 -0.77
CA PHE A 329 -7.64 9.98 -1.23
C PHE A 329 -6.90 11.17 -0.59
N LEU A 330 -6.70 11.16 0.74
CA LEU A 330 -5.98 12.21 1.44
C LEU A 330 -4.52 12.33 0.99
N GLN A 331 -3.85 11.21 0.72
CA GLN A 331 -2.47 11.19 0.23
C GLN A 331 -2.35 11.77 -1.19
N ARG A 332 -3.29 11.41 -2.07
CA ARG A 332 -3.37 11.94 -3.45
C ARG A 332 -3.70 13.43 -3.44
N MET A 333 -4.71 13.86 -2.67
CA MET A 333 -5.07 15.27 -2.53
C MET A 333 -3.95 16.10 -1.90
N GLY A 334 -3.19 15.53 -0.95
CA GLY A 334 -2.03 16.15 -0.30
C GLY A 334 -0.82 16.40 -1.21
N ARG A 335 -0.93 16.10 -2.51
CA ARG A 335 0.03 16.53 -3.53
C ARG A 335 -0.18 17.98 -3.97
N THR A 336 -1.39 18.54 -3.81
CA THR A 336 -1.68 19.98 -4.02
C THR A 336 -1.62 20.76 -2.72
N GLY A 337 -1.73 22.09 -2.81
CA GLY A 337 -1.86 22.94 -1.62
C GLY A 337 -0.56 23.12 -0.82
N ARG A 338 0.60 22.86 -1.42
CA ARG A 338 1.92 22.98 -0.75
C ARG A 338 2.48 24.40 -0.75
N ARG A 339 2.04 25.25 -1.68
CA ARG A 339 2.48 26.66 -1.78
C ARG A 339 1.70 27.54 -0.80
N SER A 340 2.37 28.55 -0.26
CA SER A 340 1.71 29.60 0.52
C SER A 340 0.55 30.21 -0.28
N GLY A 341 -0.65 30.26 0.31
CA GLY A 341 -1.86 30.77 -0.34
C GLY A 341 -2.55 29.81 -1.32
N SER A 342 -2.00 28.61 -1.57
CA SER A 342 -2.68 27.59 -2.41
C SER A 342 -3.60 26.70 -1.57
N ARG A 343 -4.80 26.40 -2.08
CA ARG A 343 -5.74 25.48 -1.44
C ARG A 343 -5.56 24.07 -2.00
N ARG A 344 -5.64 23.06 -1.14
CA ARG A 344 -5.73 21.66 -1.58
C ARG A 344 -6.97 21.47 -2.42
N ASN A 345 -6.85 20.71 -3.51
CA ASN A 345 -7.95 20.45 -4.40
C ASN A 345 -7.91 19.02 -4.96
N CYS A 346 -9.08 18.50 -5.31
CA CYS A 346 -9.22 17.23 -6.02
C CYS A 346 -10.50 17.23 -6.86
N LEU A 347 -10.35 16.95 -8.17
CA LEU A 347 -11.47 16.71 -9.08
C LEU A 347 -11.61 15.22 -9.35
N PHE A 348 -12.73 14.63 -8.95
CA PHE A 348 -13.11 13.27 -9.34
C PHE A 348 -13.83 13.28 -10.69
N LEU A 349 -13.38 12.45 -11.63
CA LEU A 349 -14.03 12.19 -12.91
C LEU A 349 -14.51 10.73 -12.92
N THR A 350 -15.80 10.52 -12.66
CA THR A 350 -16.36 9.17 -12.50
C THR A 350 -16.87 8.65 -13.85
N THR A 351 -16.41 7.45 -14.21
CA THR A 351 -16.63 6.84 -15.53
C THR A 351 -17.79 5.86 -15.57
N SER A 352 -18.39 5.54 -14.42
CA SER A 352 -19.59 4.70 -14.29
C SER A 352 -20.40 5.07 -13.05
N ASP A 353 -21.61 4.54 -12.92
CA ASP A 353 -22.46 4.75 -11.74
C ASP A 353 -21.83 4.15 -10.48
N ASP A 354 -21.24 2.95 -10.58
CA ASP A 354 -20.49 2.34 -9.47
C ASP A 354 -19.31 3.22 -9.02
N ALA A 355 -18.59 3.82 -9.96
CA ALA A 355 -17.52 4.76 -9.66
C ALA A 355 -18.04 6.06 -9.02
N LEU A 356 -19.22 6.54 -9.45
CA LEU A 356 -19.89 7.67 -8.83
C LEU A 356 -20.29 7.37 -7.38
N LEU A 357 -20.93 6.23 -7.13
CA LEU A 357 -21.30 5.80 -5.79
C LEU A 357 -20.07 5.72 -4.89
N LEU A 358 -18.98 5.08 -5.36
CA LEU A 358 -17.75 5.00 -4.58
C LEU A 358 -17.17 6.38 -4.25
N ALA A 359 -17.09 7.29 -5.23
CA ALA A 359 -16.61 8.65 -5.01
C ALA A 359 -17.45 9.38 -3.96
N LEU A 360 -18.78 9.28 -4.04
CA LEU A 360 -19.72 9.87 -3.10
C LEU A 360 -19.58 9.31 -1.68
N GLY A 361 -19.53 7.98 -1.53
CA GLY A 361 -19.40 7.35 -0.22
C GLY A 361 -18.07 7.62 0.47
N LEU A 362 -16.98 7.63 -0.31
CA LEU A 362 -15.64 7.95 0.18
C LEU A 362 -15.55 9.40 0.65
N THR A 363 -16.06 10.33 -0.15
CA THR A 363 -16.02 11.76 0.16
C THR A 363 -17.01 12.14 1.27
N GLN A 364 -18.11 11.41 1.42
CA GLN A 364 -18.98 11.48 2.60
C GLN A 364 -18.19 11.19 3.89
N ARG A 365 -17.47 10.05 3.93
CA ARG A 365 -16.67 9.69 5.13
C ARG A 365 -15.54 10.68 5.38
N TRP A 366 -14.88 11.17 4.34
CA TRP A 366 -13.92 12.25 4.48
C TRP A 366 -14.54 13.52 5.09
N SER A 367 -15.75 13.92 4.65
CA SER A 367 -16.43 15.11 5.18
C SER A 367 -16.78 15.01 6.67
N GLU A 368 -16.87 13.79 7.20
CA GLU A 368 -17.07 13.48 8.62
C GLU A 368 -15.74 13.41 9.40
N ALA A 369 -14.61 13.80 8.77
CA ALA A 369 -13.26 13.69 9.30
C ALA A 369 -12.85 12.24 9.66
N TRP A 370 -13.47 11.25 9.02
CA TRP A 370 -13.16 9.83 9.23
C TRP A 370 -12.04 9.36 8.30
N VAL A 371 -11.19 8.44 8.79
CA VAL A 371 -10.19 7.72 8.01
C VAL A 371 -10.04 6.30 8.54
N GLU A 372 -9.66 5.36 7.67
CA GLU A 372 -9.45 3.97 8.03
C GLU A 372 -8.39 3.80 9.12
N ALA A 373 -8.58 2.78 9.95
CA ALA A 373 -7.54 2.28 10.84
C ALA A 373 -6.50 1.50 10.02
N ALA A 374 -5.22 1.67 10.35
CA ALA A 374 -4.14 0.85 9.80
C ALA A 374 -4.01 -0.42 10.64
N ILE A 375 -4.71 -1.47 10.23
CA ILE A 375 -4.79 -2.74 10.97
C ILE A 375 -3.88 -3.80 10.30
N PRO A 376 -2.90 -4.35 11.03
CA PRO A 376 -2.12 -5.53 10.62
C PRO A 376 -3.00 -6.67 10.14
N PRO A 377 -2.75 -7.23 8.94
CA PRO A 377 -3.49 -8.39 8.46
C PRO A 377 -3.44 -9.54 9.46
N ALA A 378 -4.60 -10.00 9.92
CA ALA A 378 -4.69 -11.07 10.92
C ALA A 378 -4.10 -12.39 10.41
N GLU A 379 -3.70 -13.27 11.34
CA GLU A 379 -3.25 -14.64 11.04
C GLU A 379 -2.16 -14.70 9.93
N PRO A 380 -0.99 -14.04 10.09
CA PRO A 380 0.07 -13.98 9.07
C PRO A 380 0.91 -15.26 9.00
N TRP A 381 0.29 -16.44 9.04
CA TRP A 381 0.99 -17.74 8.99
C TRP A 381 1.90 -17.93 7.76
N PRO A 382 1.54 -17.45 6.55
CA PRO A 382 2.45 -17.48 5.41
C PRO A 382 3.76 -16.72 5.67
N LEU A 383 3.72 -15.66 6.47
CA LEU A 383 4.91 -14.88 6.83
C LEU A 383 5.73 -15.56 7.93
N VAL A 384 5.10 -16.29 8.85
CA VAL A 384 5.81 -17.16 9.80
C VAL A 384 6.64 -18.20 9.03
N ALA A 385 6.02 -18.83 8.03
CA ALA A 385 6.69 -19.83 7.20
C ALA A 385 7.85 -19.21 6.39
N GLN A 386 7.62 -18.08 5.72
CA GLN A 386 8.67 -17.38 4.98
C GLN A 386 9.84 -16.95 5.88
N GLN A 387 9.57 -16.46 7.09
CA GLN A 387 10.62 -16.06 8.03
C GLN A 387 11.38 -17.24 8.61
N ALA A 388 10.76 -18.42 8.76
CA ALA A 388 11.47 -19.64 9.10
C ALA A 388 12.50 -20.01 8.04
N LEU A 389 12.11 -19.99 6.75
CA LEU A 389 13.00 -20.25 5.63
C LEU A 389 14.11 -19.19 5.51
N ALA A 390 13.75 -17.91 5.65
CA ALA A 390 14.69 -16.80 5.55
C ALA A 390 15.72 -16.79 6.69
N ALA A 391 15.31 -17.07 7.92
CA ALA A 391 16.21 -17.20 9.06
C ALA A 391 17.16 -18.40 8.91
N THR A 392 16.67 -19.52 8.37
CA THR A 392 17.53 -20.69 8.09
C THR A 392 18.52 -20.41 6.96
N LEU A 393 18.11 -19.73 5.89
CA LEU A 393 19.05 -19.25 4.84
C LEU A 393 20.09 -18.28 5.40
N GLU A 394 19.69 -17.42 6.32
CA GLU A 394 20.59 -16.48 6.98
C GLU A 394 21.64 -17.21 7.82
N ARG A 395 21.25 -18.02 8.81
CA ARG A 395 22.20 -18.64 9.74
C ARG A 395 22.86 -19.91 9.18
N GLY A 396 22.27 -20.52 8.16
CA GLY A 396 22.63 -21.84 7.63
C GLY A 396 21.97 -22.97 8.42
N GLU A 397 22.14 -22.96 9.74
CA GLU A 397 21.66 -24.01 10.64
C GLU A 397 21.00 -23.43 11.89
N TRP A 398 19.97 -24.11 12.38
CA TRP A 398 19.30 -23.78 13.65
C TRP A 398 19.06 -25.04 14.46
N ALA A 399 19.21 -24.99 15.78
CA ALA A 399 18.52 -25.96 16.61
C ALA A 399 17.01 -25.73 16.50
N HIS A 400 16.21 -26.80 16.40
CA HIS A 400 14.75 -26.70 16.20
C HIS A 400 14.09 -25.71 17.17
N HIS A 401 14.41 -25.84 18.47
CA HIS A 401 13.83 -24.99 19.51
C HIS A 401 14.23 -23.52 19.36
N GLU A 402 15.47 -23.21 18.95
CA GLU A 402 15.94 -21.83 18.76
C GLU A 402 15.20 -21.15 17.61
N LEU A 403 14.94 -21.86 16.50
CA LEU A 403 14.17 -21.31 15.39
C LEU A 403 12.73 -21.00 15.80
N VAL A 404 12.10 -21.89 16.55
CA VAL A 404 10.74 -21.67 17.09
C VAL A 404 10.72 -20.48 18.04
N THR A 405 11.71 -20.34 18.95
CA THR A 405 11.80 -19.21 19.86
C THR A 405 12.03 -17.88 19.13
N LEU A 406 12.88 -17.86 18.09
CA LEU A 406 13.07 -16.69 17.24
C LEU A 406 11.72 -16.24 16.61
N LEU A 407 10.97 -17.18 16.05
CA LEU A 407 9.69 -16.87 15.41
C LEU A 407 8.64 -16.43 16.42
N GLN A 408 8.60 -17.01 17.62
CA GLN A 408 7.73 -16.57 18.72
C GLN A 408 8.02 -15.14 19.15
N GLY A 409 9.29 -14.72 19.16
CA GLY A 409 9.66 -13.33 19.44
C GLY A 409 9.24 -12.36 18.32
N ALA A 410 9.29 -12.79 17.06
CA ALA A 410 8.89 -11.99 15.90
C ALA A 410 7.35 -11.85 15.77
N PHE A 411 6.61 -12.90 16.14
CA PHE A 411 5.15 -13.02 15.99
C PHE A 411 4.47 -13.29 17.34
N GLY A 412 4.77 -12.48 18.35
CA GLY A 412 4.29 -12.68 19.72
C GLY A 412 2.77 -12.61 19.89
N GLU A 413 2.04 -12.10 18.90
CA GLU A 413 0.58 -12.08 18.84
C GLU A 413 -0.04 -13.44 18.49
N LEU A 414 0.77 -14.39 17.99
CA LEU A 414 0.28 -15.69 17.55
C LEU A 414 0.45 -16.77 18.61
N PRO A 415 -0.43 -17.80 18.62
CA PRO A 415 -0.29 -18.92 19.53
C PRO A 415 1.07 -19.64 19.33
N PRO A 416 1.88 -19.84 20.39
CA PRO A 416 3.19 -20.50 20.29
C PRO A 416 3.14 -21.89 19.65
N GLN A 417 2.07 -22.65 19.91
CA GLN A 417 1.83 -23.96 19.31
C GLN A 417 1.63 -23.89 17.80
N GLY A 418 0.97 -22.84 17.29
CA GLY A 418 0.79 -22.64 15.85
C GLY A 418 2.13 -22.41 15.15
N ILE A 419 3.03 -21.64 15.76
CA ILE A 419 4.38 -21.39 15.22
C ILE A 419 5.19 -22.69 15.16
N ALA A 420 5.18 -23.50 16.23
CA ALA A 420 5.83 -24.80 16.23
C ALA A 420 5.26 -25.72 15.13
N ARG A 421 3.93 -25.74 14.96
CA ARG A 421 3.27 -26.51 13.89
C ARG A 421 3.70 -26.08 12.48
N VAL A 422 3.92 -24.78 12.23
CA VAL A 422 4.46 -24.30 10.96
C VAL A 422 5.85 -24.88 10.71
N VAL A 423 6.75 -24.82 11.70
CA VAL A 423 8.11 -25.38 11.58
C VAL A 423 8.07 -26.89 11.32
N THR A 424 7.28 -27.64 12.09
CA THR A 424 7.08 -29.08 11.88
C THR A 424 6.54 -29.39 10.48
N HIS A 425 5.62 -28.57 9.97
CA HIS A 425 5.08 -28.74 8.63
C HIS A 425 6.11 -28.45 7.54
N LEU A 426 6.94 -27.41 7.70
CA LEU A 426 8.03 -27.13 6.77
C LEU A 426 9.01 -28.31 6.68
N VAL A 427 9.33 -28.94 7.82
CA VAL A 427 10.15 -30.16 7.86
C VAL A 427 9.46 -31.32 7.15
N SER A 428 8.19 -31.60 7.49
CA SER A 428 7.46 -32.74 6.90
C SER A 428 7.21 -32.62 5.39
N GLN A 429 7.11 -31.39 4.88
CA GLN A 429 6.95 -31.09 3.46
C GLN A 429 8.27 -30.93 2.71
N GLY A 430 9.41 -31.10 3.38
CA GLY A 430 10.76 -31.03 2.80
C GLY A 430 11.24 -29.62 2.44
N PHE A 431 10.55 -28.56 2.92
CA PHE A 431 11.04 -27.19 2.80
C PHE A 431 12.20 -26.93 3.76
N LEU A 432 12.15 -27.55 4.94
CA LEU A 432 13.26 -27.66 5.88
C LEU A 432 13.65 -29.14 5.98
N ASP A 433 14.90 -29.40 6.34
CA ASP A 433 15.39 -30.73 6.68
C ASP A 433 15.85 -30.72 8.14
N GLU A 434 15.56 -31.77 8.90
CA GLU A 434 15.92 -31.88 10.32
C GLU A 434 16.68 -33.18 10.58
N ALA A 435 17.93 -33.07 11.04
CA ALA A 435 18.76 -34.19 11.47
C ALA A 435 19.36 -33.86 12.85
N GLU A 436 19.24 -34.79 13.81
CA GLU A 436 19.74 -34.60 15.18
C GLU A 436 19.29 -33.28 15.83
N HIS A 437 18.03 -32.87 15.60
CA HIS A 437 17.46 -31.59 16.04
C HIS A 437 18.06 -30.32 15.44
N ILE A 438 18.90 -30.47 14.40
CA ILE A 438 19.45 -29.37 13.62
C ILE A 438 18.65 -29.24 12.32
N ILE A 439 18.07 -28.06 12.13
CA ILE A 439 17.31 -27.65 10.96
C ILE A 439 18.23 -26.99 9.95
N ARG A 440 18.08 -27.40 8.69
CA ARG A 440 18.70 -26.80 7.50
C ARG A 440 17.65 -26.57 6.41
N ILE A 441 18.05 -25.90 5.34
CA ILE A 441 17.22 -25.78 4.15
C ILE A 441 17.02 -27.16 3.52
N GLY A 442 15.75 -27.51 3.27
CA GLY A 442 15.38 -28.78 2.66
C GLY A 442 15.36 -28.71 1.13
N PRO A 443 15.34 -29.88 0.47
CA PRO A 443 15.44 -29.99 -0.99
C PRO A 443 14.31 -29.27 -1.74
N ARG A 444 13.10 -29.21 -1.16
CA ARG A 444 11.97 -28.51 -1.79
C ARG A 444 12.20 -27.01 -1.85
N THR A 445 12.78 -26.41 -0.82
CA THR A 445 13.12 -24.98 -0.84
C THR A 445 14.17 -24.67 -1.90
N GLU A 446 15.16 -25.53 -2.10
CA GLU A 446 16.13 -25.38 -3.18
C GLU A 446 15.50 -25.52 -4.56
N GLN A 447 14.59 -26.48 -4.73
CA GLN A 447 13.86 -26.70 -5.97
C GLN A 447 12.96 -25.51 -6.32
N ASP A 448 12.16 -25.03 -5.35
CA ASP A 448 11.11 -24.04 -5.57
C ASP A 448 11.68 -22.61 -5.61
N TYR A 449 12.71 -22.31 -4.80
CA TYR A 449 13.24 -20.95 -4.64
C TYR A 449 14.71 -20.77 -5.05
N GLY A 450 15.48 -21.85 -5.20
CA GLY A 450 16.94 -21.78 -5.44
C GLY A 450 17.33 -21.21 -6.82
N ARG A 451 16.56 -21.51 -7.88
CA ARG A 451 16.87 -21.05 -9.26
C ARG A 451 16.94 -19.53 -9.41
N GLY A 452 16.23 -18.79 -8.57
CA GLY A 452 16.22 -17.33 -8.53
C GLY A 452 17.18 -16.73 -7.50
N HIS A 453 18.14 -17.49 -6.97
CA HIS A 453 18.93 -17.11 -5.78
C HIS A 453 18.05 -16.68 -4.60
N TYR A 454 16.96 -17.42 -4.36
CA TYR A 454 15.99 -17.17 -3.28
C TYR A 454 15.32 -15.80 -3.33
N ARG A 455 15.36 -15.10 -4.48
CA ARG A 455 14.76 -13.77 -4.63
C ARG A 455 13.27 -13.73 -4.29
N ASP A 456 12.56 -14.81 -4.55
CA ASP A 456 11.11 -14.89 -4.28
C ASP A 456 10.80 -14.97 -2.78
N LEU A 457 11.74 -15.43 -1.95
CA LEU A 457 11.64 -15.41 -0.48
C LEU A 457 11.90 -14.02 0.10
N LEU A 458 12.48 -13.09 -0.67
CA LEU A 458 12.84 -11.75 -0.15
C LEU A 458 11.65 -10.80 -0.03
N ALA A 459 10.51 -11.11 -0.66
CA ALA A 459 9.35 -10.24 -0.68
C ALA A 459 8.10 -10.97 -0.16
N SER A 460 7.30 -10.31 0.66
CA SER A 460 6.05 -10.86 1.20
C SER A 460 4.90 -10.90 0.19
N PHE A 461 5.01 -10.17 -0.92
CA PHE A 461 3.98 -10.07 -1.96
C PHE A 461 4.41 -10.79 -3.25
N SER A 462 3.45 -11.41 -3.94
CA SER A 462 3.69 -12.02 -5.24
C SER A 462 3.68 -10.92 -6.29
N GLY A 463 4.81 -10.72 -6.97
CA GLY A 463 4.82 -9.88 -8.16
C GLY A 463 4.06 -10.59 -9.29
N PRO A 464 3.30 -9.86 -10.13
CA PRO A 464 2.77 -10.47 -11.34
C PRO A 464 3.92 -10.98 -12.20
N ASP A 465 3.67 -12.09 -12.90
CA ASP A 465 4.69 -12.81 -13.64
C ASP A 465 4.98 -12.10 -14.98
N LEU A 466 5.61 -10.93 -14.94
CA LEU A 466 5.74 -10.04 -16.10
C LEU A 466 6.92 -10.39 -17.01
N LEU A 467 6.79 -10.04 -18.30
CA LEU A 467 7.85 -10.11 -19.31
C LEU A 467 8.43 -8.72 -19.59
N THR A 468 9.71 -8.63 -19.92
CA THR A 468 10.40 -7.36 -20.21
C THR A 468 10.21 -6.96 -21.67
N GLY A 469 9.55 -5.83 -21.92
CA GLY A 469 9.38 -5.23 -23.25
C GLY A 469 10.58 -4.39 -23.67
N LYS A 470 11.18 -4.70 -24.83
CA LYS A 470 12.36 -4.02 -25.37
C LYS A 470 12.18 -3.54 -26.80
N HIS A 471 12.74 -2.37 -27.10
CA HIS A 471 12.92 -1.87 -28.47
C HIS A 471 14.41 -1.61 -28.69
N GLY A 472 15.05 -2.43 -29.54
CA GLY A 472 16.50 -2.48 -29.62
C GLY A 472 17.13 -2.79 -28.25
N SER A 473 18.12 -2.03 -27.81
CA SER A 473 18.74 -2.21 -26.48
C SER A 473 17.95 -1.58 -25.33
N ALA A 474 16.92 -0.77 -25.63
CA ALA A 474 16.19 0.00 -24.62
C ALA A 474 15.05 -0.81 -23.99
N GLU A 475 14.95 -0.77 -22.66
CA GLU A 475 13.82 -1.30 -21.90
C GLU A 475 12.69 -0.26 -21.83
N VAL A 476 11.52 -0.64 -22.33
CA VAL A 476 10.33 0.22 -22.33
C VAL A 476 9.52 0.00 -21.04
N GLY A 477 9.36 -1.26 -20.62
CA GLY A 477 8.62 -1.62 -19.42
C GLY A 477 8.29 -3.11 -19.35
N TYR A 478 7.29 -3.46 -18.55
CA TYR A 478 6.93 -4.84 -18.22
C TYR A 478 5.50 -5.17 -18.68
N ILE A 479 5.35 -6.29 -19.39
CA ILE A 479 4.13 -6.73 -20.07
C ILE A 479 3.56 -7.95 -19.35
N ASP A 480 2.25 -7.96 -19.15
CA ASP A 480 1.54 -9.12 -18.61
C ASP A 480 1.44 -10.22 -19.70
N PRO A 481 1.85 -11.47 -19.43
CA PRO A 481 1.78 -12.55 -20.41
C PRO A 481 0.38 -12.79 -20.97
N THR A 482 -0.67 -12.49 -20.19
CA THR A 482 -2.06 -12.69 -20.62
C THR A 482 -2.45 -11.86 -21.84
N VAL A 483 -1.75 -10.74 -22.09
CA VAL A 483 -1.97 -9.90 -23.29
C VAL A 483 -1.35 -10.54 -24.54
N LEU A 484 -0.42 -11.49 -24.36
CA LEU A 484 0.21 -12.24 -25.44
C LEU A 484 -0.53 -13.55 -25.77
N SER A 485 -1.57 -13.88 -25.02
CA SER A 485 -2.41 -15.06 -25.24
C SER A 485 -3.47 -14.77 -26.31
N GLY A 486 -3.68 -15.69 -27.25
CA GLY A 486 -4.68 -15.59 -28.35
C GLY A 486 -4.07 -15.37 -29.76
N GLU A 487 -4.79 -15.77 -30.80
CA GLU A 487 -4.38 -15.63 -32.19
C GLU A 487 -4.83 -14.28 -32.77
N HIS A 488 -3.95 -13.28 -32.73
CA HIS A 488 -4.16 -12.01 -33.41
C HIS A 488 -2.98 -11.70 -34.35
N PRO A 489 -3.22 -11.44 -35.65
CA PRO A 489 -2.16 -11.30 -36.66
C PRO A 489 -1.34 -10.01 -36.53
N GLN A 490 -1.84 -8.99 -35.81
CA GLN A 490 -1.08 -7.79 -35.47
C GLN A 490 -1.25 -7.49 -33.98
N ARG A 491 -0.37 -8.03 -33.13
CA ARG A 491 -0.36 -7.76 -31.70
C ARG A 491 0.20 -6.38 -31.44
N ILE A 492 -0.68 -5.39 -31.29
CA ILE A 492 -0.31 -4.03 -30.89
C ILE A 492 -0.62 -3.86 -29.40
N LEU A 493 0.36 -3.39 -28.64
CA LEU A 493 0.29 -3.17 -27.20
C LEU A 493 0.38 -1.68 -26.89
N LEU A 494 -0.27 -1.25 -25.80
CA LEU A 494 -0.12 0.09 -25.27
C LEU A 494 0.83 0.05 -24.06
N LEU A 495 1.97 0.74 -24.16
CA LEU A 495 2.97 0.82 -23.10
C LEU A 495 3.69 2.18 -23.15
N ALA A 496 3.84 2.84 -22.00
CA ALA A 496 4.34 4.20 -21.88
C ALA A 496 3.55 5.22 -22.73
N GLY A 497 2.25 4.97 -22.95
CA GLY A 497 1.32 5.78 -23.73
C GLY A 497 1.59 5.76 -25.22
N ARG A 498 2.31 4.75 -25.71
CA ARG A 498 2.68 4.57 -27.12
C ARG A 498 2.23 3.20 -27.60
N SER A 499 1.88 3.11 -28.86
CA SER A 499 1.51 1.87 -29.53
C SER A 499 2.76 1.11 -29.99
N TRP A 500 2.86 -0.16 -29.61
CA TRP A 500 3.99 -1.02 -29.93
C TRP A 500 3.53 -2.30 -30.61
N ARG A 501 4.10 -2.63 -31.77
CA ARG A 501 3.91 -3.93 -32.41
C ARG A 501 4.85 -4.96 -31.79
N VAL A 502 4.31 -6.11 -31.37
CA VAL A 502 5.12 -7.24 -30.92
C VAL A 502 5.72 -7.93 -32.14
N VAL A 503 7.05 -7.99 -32.22
CA VAL A 503 7.79 -8.67 -33.30
C VAL A 503 8.34 -10.03 -32.90
N GLY A 504 8.50 -10.30 -31.60
CA GLY A 504 8.95 -11.60 -31.10
C GLY A 504 8.82 -11.73 -29.59
N VAL A 505 8.66 -12.96 -29.10
CA VAL A 505 8.59 -13.28 -27.66
C VAL A 505 9.59 -14.39 -27.36
N GLU A 506 10.54 -14.12 -26.46
CA GLU A 506 11.54 -15.07 -25.98
C GLU A 506 11.23 -15.43 -24.53
N TRP A 507 10.44 -16.50 -24.34
CA TRP A 507 9.93 -16.94 -23.03
C TRP A 507 11.04 -17.34 -22.06
N SER A 508 12.08 -18.02 -22.55
CA SER A 508 13.23 -18.45 -21.74
C SER A 508 13.99 -17.26 -21.12
N ARG A 509 14.07 -16.14 -21.84
CA ARG A 509 14.66 -14.88 -21.36
C ARG A 509 13.63 -13.87 -20.85
N ARG A 510 12.37 -14.28 -20.76
CA ARG A 510 11.24 -13.43 -20.35
C ARG A 510 11.23 -12.08 -21.05
N THR A 511 11.48 -12.05 -22.36
CA THR A 511 11.66 -10.81 -23.14
C THR A 511 10.65 -10.74 -24.30
N VAL A 512 10.08 -9.56 -24.53
CA VAL A 512 9.18 -9.25 -25.65
C VAL A 512 9.83 -8.14 -26.49
N TRP A 513 10.03 -8.40 -27.78
CA TRP A 513 10.60 -7.45 -28.72
C TRP A 513 9.50 -6.61 -29.36
N LEU A 514 9.69 -5.29 -29.34
CA LEU A 514 8.70 -4.27 -29.70
C LEU A 514 9.24 -3.36 -30.82
N GLU A 515 8.38 -3.02 -31.77
CA GLU A 515 8.61 -1.96 -32.77
C GLU A 515 7.52 -0.88 -32.66
N PRO A 516 7.82 0.40 -32.95
CA PRO A 516 6.82 1.46 -32.95
C PRO A 516 5.66 1.17 -33.91
N ALA A 517 4.41 1.38 -33.45
CA ALA A 517 3.20 1.34 -34.27
C ALA A 517 2.55 2.73 -34.33
N LYS A 518 1.82 3.02 -35.41
CA LYS A 518 1.20 4.34 -35.61
C LYS A 518 0.05 4.60 -34.64
N GLU A 519 -0.90 3.67 -34.53
CA GLU A 519 -2.08 3.81 -33.65
C GLU A 519 -2.60 2.44 -33.20
N GLY A 520 -3.46 2.47 -32.17
CA GLY A 520 -4.13 1.31 -31.61
C GLY A 520 -3.37 0.64 -30.45
N GLY A 521 -3.77 -0.58 -30.13
CA GLY A 521 -3.16 -1.40 -29.11
C GLY A 521 -3.95 -1.49 -27.82
N THR A 522 -3.72 -2.58 -27.09
CA THR A 522 -4.44 -2.88 -25.86
C THR A 522 -3.49 -2.78 -24.67
N ALA A 523 -4.04 -2.26 -23.57
CA ALA A 523 -3.37 -2.17 -22.28
C ALA A 523 -4.15 -3.08 -21.33
N ARG A 524 -3.55 -4.21 -20.94
CA ARG A 524 -4.20 -5.18 -20.06
C ARG A 524 -3.18 -5.69 -19.05
N TRP A 525 -3.54 -5.61 -17.77
CA TRP A 525 -2.84 -6.25 -16.66
C TRP A 525 -3.90 -6.95 -15.83
N MET A 526 -3.58 -8.14 -15.32
CA MET A 526 -4.45 -8.74 -14.32
C MET A 526 -4.44 -7.88 -13.05
N GLY A 527 -5.62 -7.50 -12.58
CA GLY A 527 -5.82 -6.75 -11.35
C GLY A 527 -6.62 -7.59 -10.36
N SER A 528 -6.37 -7.38 -9.07
CA SER A 528 -7.19 -7.95 -7.99
C SER A 528 -8.54 -7.23 -7.92
N ALA A 529 -9.62 -7.96 -7.63
CA ALA A 529 -10.91 -7.35 -7.33
C ALA A 529 -10.78 -6.43 -6.11
N ARG A 530 -11.33 -5.21 -6.21
CA ARG A 530 -11.29 -4.23 -5.11
C ARG A 530 -12.20 -4.69 -3.97
N SER A 531 -11.69 -4.68 -2.74
CA SER A 531 -12.49 -4.87 -1.54
C SER A 531 -12.85 -3.49 -0.96
N LEU A 532 -14.12 -3.28 -0.63
CA LEU A 532 -14.59 -2.06 0.02
C LEU A 532 -14.97 -2.33 1.48
N SER A 533 -14.64 -1.37 2.35
CA SER A 533 -15.00 -1.41 3.76
C SER A 533 -16.49 -1.14 3.96
N ARG A 534 -17.02 -1.60 5.09
CA ARG A 534 -18.38 -1.30 5.50
C ARG A 534 -18.62 0.20 5.62
N ASP A 535 -17.68 0.94 6.21
CA ASP A 535 -17.81 2.38 6.43
C ASP A 535 -17.98 3.16 5.12
N VAL A 536 -17.20 2.85 4.09
CA VAL A 536 -17.35 3.45 2.76
C VAL A 536 -18.72 3.10 2.18
N CYS A 537 -19.15 1.83 2.25
CA CYS A 537 -20.47 1.42 1.79
C CYS A 537 -21.62 2.09 2.56
N GLN A 538 -21.47 2.31 3.87
CA GLN A 538 -22.44 3.09 4.64
C GLN A 538 -22.41 4.56 4.23
N GLY A 539 -21.26 5.11 3.82
CA GLY A 539 -21.19 6.46 3.24
C GLY A 539 -22.02 6.56 1.97
N ILE A 540 -21.96 5.54 1.10
CA ILE A 540 -22.79 5.44 -0.11
C ILE A 540 -24.27 5.43 0.26
N ARG A 541 -24.64 4.60 1.24
CA ARG A 541 -26.01 4.52 1.76
C ARG A 541 -26.51 5.87 2.25
N THR A 542 -25.70 6.58 3.03
CA THR A 542 -26.04 7.93 3.54
C THR A 542 -26.29 8.90 2.40
N VAL A 543 -25.43 8.93 1.38
CA VAL A 543 -25.59 9.86 0.25
C VAL A 543 -26.81 9.52 -0.60
N LEU A 544 -27.08 8.24 -0.86
CA LEU A 544 -28.29 7.82 -1.58
C LEU A 544 -29.56 8.21 -0.82
N ALA A 545 -29.55 8.12 0.51
CA ALA A 545 -30.72 8.41 1.34
C ALA A 545 -30.92 9.91 1.64
N SER A 546 -29.85 10.70 1.70
CA SER A 546 -29.89 12.08 2.23
C SER A 546 -29.24 13.13 1.33
N GLY A 547 -28.67 12.72 0.19
CA GLY A 547 -27.93 13.60 -0.71
C GLY A 547 -26.45 13.75 -0.32
N ALA A 548 -25.68 14.40 -1.19
CA ALA A 548 -24.26 14.63 -0.99
C ALA A 548 -23.99 15.73 0.06
N PRO A 549 -22.89 15.66 0.82
CA PRO A 549 -22.57 16.64 1.86
C PRO A 549 -22.18 17.99 1.24
N SER A 550 -22.43 19.08 1.98
CA SER A 550 -22.18 20.45 1.53
C SER A 550 -20.70 20.78 1.33
N ALA A 551 -19.80 19.99 1.91
CA ALA A 551 -18.35 20.11 1.73
C ALA A 551 -17.87 19.75 0.30
N ILE A 552 -18.74 19.15 -0.53
CA ILE A 552 -18.39 18.66 -1.85
C ILE A 552 -19.19 19.42 -2.92
N THR A 553 -18.50 19.81 -3.99
CA THR A 553 -19.15 20.38 -5.15
C THR A 553 -19.51 19.27 -6.15
N LEU A 554 -20.80 19.15 -6.50
CA LEU A 554 -21.23 18.25 -7.58
C LEU A 554 -21.45 19.03 -8.88
N SER A 555 -20.90 18.51 -9.97
CA SER A 555 -21.23 18.98 -11.32
C SER A 555 -22.73 18.82 -11.59
N ARG A 556 -23.25 19.48 -12.64
CA ARG A 556 -24.65 19.28 -13.05
C ARG A 556 -24.92 17.82 -13.43
N ARG A 557 -23.97 17.17 -14.11
CA ARG A 557 -24.06 15.75 -14.52
C ARG A 557 -24.07 14.83 -13.31
N ALA A 558 -23.18 15.06 -12.35
CA ALA A 558 -23.10 14.27 -11.12
C ALA A 558 -24.39 14.39 -10.28
N ARG A 559 -24.99 15.58 -10.20
CA ARG A 559 -26.27 15.77 -9.52
C ARG A 559 -27.41 14.99 -10.17
N LEU A 560 -27.52 15.06 -11.49
CA LEU A 560 -28.56 14.32 -12.23
C LEU A 560 -28.41 12.81 -12.07
N ALA A 561 -27.17 12.30 -12.17
CA ALA A 561 -26.89 10.88 -11.96
C ALA A 561 -27.18 10.43 -10.52
N LEU A 562 -26.82 11.22 -9.51
CA LEU A 562 -27.16 10.94 -8.11
C LEU A 562 -28.69 10.90 -7.90
N THR A 563 -29.44 11.86 -8.45
CA THR A 563 -30.90 11.86 -8.36
C THR A 563 -31.50 10.61 -8.99
N ALA A 564 -31.05 10.22 -10.20
CA ALA A 564 -31.52 9.01 -10.86
C ALA A 564 -31.22 7.74 -10.04
N LEU A 565 -30.01 7.61 -9.50
CA LEU A 565 -29.62 6.47 -8.67
C LEU A 565 -30.40 6.41 -7.34
N ALA A 566 -30.67 7.56 -6.72
CA ALA A 566 -31.48 7.65 -5.51
C ALA A 566 -32.95 7.26 -5.78
N GLU A 567 -33.50 7.68 -6.91
CA GLU A 567 -34.85 7.31 -7.35
C GLU A 567 -34.95 5.81 -7.68
N GLU A 568 -33.98 5.26 -8.43
CA GLU A 568 -33.93 3.83 -8.78
C GLU A 568 -33.83 2.94 -7.54
N THR A 569 -33.00 3.35 -6.57
CA THR A 569 -32.82 2.57 -5.32
C THR A 569 -33.98 2.72 -4.35
N GLY A 570 -34.72 3.85 -4.38
CA GLY A 570 -35.83 4.12 -3.47
C GLY A 570 -35.43 4.16 -1.99
N LEU A 571 -34.15 4.43 -1.71
CA LEU A 571 -33.60 4.39 -0.36
C LEU A 571 -33.98 5.66 0.41
N THR A 572 -34.61 5.52 1.57
CA THR A 572 -34.85 6.63 2.51
C THR A 572 -34.01 6.47 3.77
N PRO A 573 -33.80 7.53 4.57
CA PRO A 573 -33.08 7.42 5.85
C PRO A 573 -33.71 6.40 6.82
N GLN A 574 -35.00 6.10 6.66
CA GLN A 574 -35.74 5.14 7.48
C GLN A 574 -35.68 3.70 6.92
N THR A 575 -35.21 3.49 5.69
CA THR A 575 -35.13 2.16 5.07
C THR A 575 -34.09 1.31 5.80
N GLN A 576 -34.55 0.27 6.50
CA GLN A 576 -33.68 -0.66 7.24
C GLN A 576 -33.12 -1.78 6.35
N ILE A 577 -33.96 -2.37 5.49
CA ILE A 577 -33.61 -3.43 4.54
C ILE A 577 -34.21 -3.02 3.19
N LEU A 578 -33.40 -3.07 2.14
CA LEU A 578 -33.85 -2.80 0.77
C LEU A 578 -33.73 -4.07 -0.07
N LEU A 579 -34.89 -4.56 -0.52
CA LEU A 579 -35.02 -5.72 -1.40
C LEU A 579 -35.55 -5.22 -2.75
N THR A 580 -34.80 -5.51 -3.80
CA THR A 580 -35.17 -5.18 -5.19
C THR A 580 -35.20 -6.46 -6.01
N GLN A 581 -35.95 -6.48 -7.10
CA GLN A 581 -36.02 -7.62 -8.01
C GLN A 581 -35.85 -7.12 -9.43
N ASP A 582 -34.89 -7.69 -10.15
CA ASP A 582 -34.64 -7.41 -11.57
C ASP A 582 -34.55 -8.72 -12.38
N GLU A 583 -34.21 -8.62 -13.66
CA GLU A 583 -34.07 -9.78 -14.57
C GLU A 583 -33.01 -10.80 -14.09
N GLN A 584 -32.06 -10.39 -13.25
CA GLN A 584 -31.04 -11.27 -12.68
C GLN A 584 -31.45 -11.89 -11.34
N GLY A 585 -32.67 -11.61 -10.87
CA GLY A 585 -33.25 -12.16 -9.65
C GLY A 585 -33.26 -11.19 -8.47
N PRO A 586 -33.75 -11.65 -7.30
CA PRO A 586 -33.81 -10.85 -6.08
C PRO A 586 -32.42 -10.38 -5.62
N ARG A 587 -32.33 -9.10 -5.27
CA ARG A 587 -31.14 -8.41 -4.76
C ARG A 587 -31.45 -7.77 -3.42
N THR A 588 -30.66 -8.13 -2.41
CA THR A 588 -30.67 -7.51 -1.09
C THR A 588 -29.54 -6.50 -0.99
N TRP A 589 -29.89 -5.23 -0.81
CA TRP A 589 -28.91 -4.16 -0.60
C TRP A 589 -28.57 -4.09 0.89
N THR A 590 -27.34 -4.48 1.21
CA THR A 590 -26.84 -4.58 2.59
C THR A 590 -25.96 -3.39 2.97
N PHE A 591 -25.26 -2.80 1.99
CA PHE A 591 -24.21 -1.80 2.20
C PHE A 591 -23.16 -2.23 3.25
N ALA A 592 -22.95 -3.53 3.36
CA ALA A 592 -22.17 -4.17 4.43
C ALA A 592 -20.67 -4.24 4.12
N GLY A 593 -20.28 -3.95 2.88
CA GLY A 593 -18.90 -4.10 2.41
C GLY A 593 -18.61 -5.51 1.92
N THR A 594 -17.45 -5.68 1.28
CA THR A 594 -17.11 -6.90 0.55
C THR A 594 -16.99 -8.13 1.45
N ARG A 595 -16.39 -7.99 2.63
CA ARG A 595 -16.18 -9.13 3.57
C ARG A 595 -17.49 -9.67 4.13
N GLU A 596 -18.36 -8.77 4.62
CA GLU A 596 -19.67 -9.16 5.15
C GLU A 596 -20.52 -9.78 4.04
N ASN A 597 -20.59 -9.17 2.86
CA ASN A 597 -21.36 -9.73 1.74
C ASN A 597 -20.80 -11.05 1.20
N ARG A 598 -19.47 -11.24 1.21
CA ARG A 598 -18.87 -12.55 0.90
C ARG A 598 -19.32 -13.60 1.89
N THR A 599 -19.31 -13.29 3.19
CA THR A 599 -19.79 -14.22 4.23
C THR A 599 -21.25 -14.60 4.01
N LEU A 600 -22.12 -13.60 3.80
CA LEU A 600 -23.53 -13.82 3.52
C LEU A 600 -23.74 -14.67 2.25
N ALA A 601 -22.98 -14.37 1.20
CA ALA A 601 -23.05 -15.11 -0.05
C ALA A 601 -22.59 -16.57 0.09
N HIS A 602 -21.56 -16.81 0.89
CA HIS A 602 -21.06 -18.14 1.19
C HIS A 602 -22.09 -18.96 1.95
N GLN A 603 -22.65 -18.41 3.03
CA GLN A 603 -23.72 -19.07 3.80
C GLN A 603 -24.95 -19.39 2.93
N ALA A 604 -25.34 -18.46 2.04
CA ALA A 604 -26.44 -18.69 1.10
C ALA A 604 -26.12 -19.78 0.06
N GLY A 605 -24.86 -19.88 -0.37
CA GLY A 605 -24.41 -20.86 -1.36
C GLY A 605 -24.37 -22.30 -0.85
N GLN A 606 -24.23 -22.52 0.46
CA GLN A 606 -24.20 -23.86 1.08
C GLN A 606 -25.48 -24.68 0.82
N HIS A 607 -26.60 -24.04 0.49
CA HIS A 607 -27.85 -24.69 0.11
C HIS A 607 -27.97 -24.99 -1.39
N GLY A 608 -26.88 -24.93 -2.16
CA GLY A 608 -26.85 -25.22 -3.61
C GLY A 608 -27.37 -24.07 -4.49
N ALA A 609 -27.57 -22.88 -3.91
CA ALA A 609 -28.02 -21.70 -4.62
C ALA A 609 -26.86 -21.00 -5.35
N LYS A 610 -27.11 -20.54 -6.59
CA LYS A 610 -26.18 -19.67 -7.30
C LYS A 610 -26.29 -18.25 -6.72
N VAL A 611 -25.35 -17.90 -5.84
CA VAL A 611 -25.34 -16.60 -5.16
C VAL A 611 -24.25 -15.71 -5.76
N ARG A 612 -24.59 -14.45 -6.04
CA ARG A 612 -23.64 -13.41 -6.45
C ARG A 612 -23.60 -12.33 -5.39
N PHE A 613 -22.46 -11.66 -5.25
CA PHE A 613 -22.36 -10.53 -4.36
C PHE A 613 -21.38 -9.49 -4.88
N ASP A 614 -21.58 -8.26 -4.41
CA ASP A 614 -20.65 -7.15 -4.52
C ASP A 614 -20.51 -6.49 -3.13
N ALA A 615 -19.85 -5.33 -3.05
CA ALA A 615 -19.69 -4.64 -1.77
C ALA A 615 -20.98 -4.02 -1.21
N LEU A 616 -22.00 -3.82 -2.04
CA LEU A 616 -23.24 -3.13 -1.69
C LEU A 616 -24.42 -4.09 -1.49
N SER A 617 -24.34 -5.29 -2.06
CA SER A 617 -25.48 -6.19 -2.16
C SER A 617 -25.12 -7.67 -2.28
N VAL A 618 -26.11 -8.51 -1.98
CA VAL A 618 -26.11 -9.96 -2.20
C VAL A 618 -27.33 -10.33 -3.04
N ARG A 619 -27.13 -11.15 -4.07
CA ARG A 619 -28.17 -11.71 -4.92
C ARG A 619 -28.29 -13.19 -4.63
N ALA A 620 -29.33 -13.56 -3.89
CA ALA A 620 -29.61 -14.92 -3.45
C ALA A 620 -31.11 -15.23 -3.66
N PRO A 621 -31.50 -16.50 -3.90
CA PRO A 621 -32.90 -16.88 -4.13
C PRO A 621 -33.86 -16.42 -3.03
N VAL A 622 -35.13 -16.21 -3.40
CA VAL A 622 -36.21 -15.80 -2.50
C VAL A 622 -36.36 -16.84 -1.37
N GLY A 623 -36.43 -16.38 -0.11
CA GLY A 623 -36.61 -17.24 1.06
C GLY A 623 -35.33 -17.63 1.79
N TRP A 624 -34.16 -17.17 1.32
CA TRP A 624 -32.93 -17.29 2.10
C TRP A 624 -33.05 -16.52 3.43
N GLN A 625 -32.80 -17.23 4.53
CA GLN A 625 -32.70 -16.63 5.87
C GLN A 625 -31.24 -16.61 6.31
N LEU A 626 -30.87 -15.50 6.94
CA LEU A 626 -29.58 -15.33 7.58
C LEU A 626 -29.50 -16.26 8.79
N ASP A 627 -28.72 -17.34 8.68
CA ASP A 627 -28.33 -18.12 9.84
C ASP A 627 -27.12 -17.47 10.51
N GLY A 628 -27.40 -16.64 11.51
CA GLY A 628 -26.37 -15.94 12.29
C GLY A 628 -25.44 -16.86 13.09
N ASN A 629 -25.77 -18.16 13.19
CA ASN A 629 -24.98 -19.16 13.91
C ASN A 629 -24.27 -20.15 12.98
N ALA A 630 -24.48 -20.09 11.66
CA ALA A 630 -23.83 -20.99 10.72
C ALA A 630 -22.33 -20.69 10.62
N GLU A 631 -21.52 -21.63 11.11
CA GLU A 631 -20.06 -21.61 10.95
C GLU A 631 -19.70 -21.65 9.46
N VAL A 632 -18.95 -20.65 9.01
CA VAL A 632 -18.39 -20.65 7.66
C VAL A 632 -17.24 -21.66 7.63
N ARG A 633 -17.42 -22.75 6.88
CA ARG A 633 -16.38 -23.75 6.62
C ARG A 633 -16.01 -23.75 5.15
N LEU A 634 -14.72 -23.67 4.86
CA LEU A 634 -14.21 -23.70 3.50
C LEU A 634 -14.28 -25.12 2.96
N THR A 635 -14.72 -25.26 1.71
CA THR A 635 -14.51 -26.49 0.95
C THR A 635 -13.05 -26.60 0.50
N ASP A 636 -12.57 -27.81 0.18
CA ASP A 636 -11.19 -27.99 -0.29
C ASP A 636 -10.90 -27.19 -1.57
N GLN A 637 -11.88 -27.08 -2.47
CA GLN A 637 -11.77 -26.27 -3.69
C GLN A 637 -11.61 -24.77 -3.37
N GLU A 638 -12.40 -24.26 -2.42
CA GLU A 638 -12.28 -22.87 -1.97
C GLU A 638 -10.95 -22.60 -1.27
N ARG A 639 -10.46 -23.55 -0.44
CA ARG A 639 -9.15 -23.44 0.21
C ARG A 639 -8.04 -23.27 -0.82
N VAL A 640 -8.02 -24.10 -1.87
CA VAL A 640 -7.02 -24.00 -2.95
C VAL A 640 -7.14 -22.66 -3.68
N MET A 641 -8.34 -22.32 -4.17
CA MET A 641 -8.56 -21.10 -4.96
C MET A 641 -8.24 -19.82 -4.19
N LEU A 642 -8.70 -19.71 -2.93
CA LEU A 642 -8.46 -18.53 -2.10
C LEU A 642 -7.05 -18.53 -1.52
N GLY A 643 -6.48 -19.71 -1.27
CA GLY A 643 -5.12 -19.91 -0.79
C GLY A 643 -4.06 -19.39 -1.75
N GLU A 644 -4.24 -19.56 -3.06
CA GLU A 644 -3.34 -19.01 -4.10
C GLU A 644 -3.16 -17.49 -4.01
N GLY A 645 -4.09 -16.77 -3.36
CA GLY A 645 -3.97 -15.35 -3.06
C GLY A 645 -2.85 -15.00 -2.05
N PHE A 646 -2.28 -15.98 -1.35
CA PHE A 646 -1.25 -15.78 -0.32
C PHE A 646 0.09 -16.42 -0.75
N LYS A 647 1.15 -15.61 -0.88
CA LYS A 647 2.43 -16.00 -1.53
C LYS A 647 3.12 -17.27 -1.00
N PHE A 648 2.88 -17.66 0.24
CA PHE A 648 3.51 -18.84 0.84
C PHE A 648 2.48 -19.84 1.36
N HIS A 649 1.29 -19.89 0.74
CA HIS A 649 0.21 -20.78 1.17
C HIS A 649 0.64 -22.25 1.22
N ALA A 650 1.47 -22.70 0.28
CA ALA A 650 1.98 -24.07 0.23
C ALA A 650 2.94 -24.43 1.37
N CYS A 651 3.46 -23.44 2.10
CA CYS A 651 4.38 -23.61 3.23
C CYS A 651 3.66 -23.65 4.58
N VAL A 652 2.32 -23.59 4.59
CA VAL A 652 1.49 -23.45 5.79
C VAL A 652 0.56 -24.66 5.93
N PRO A 653 0.40 -25.23 7.13
CA PRO A 653 -0.60 -26.27 7.38
C PRO A 653 -2.00 -25.81 6.96
N GLU A 654 -2.80 -26.70 6.36
CA GLU A 654 -4.14 -26.38 5.84
C GLU A 654 -5.03 -25.69 6.89
N GLU A 655 -5.03 -26.16 8.14
CA GLU A 655 -5.80 -25.57 9.23
C GLU A 655 -5.43 -24.10 9.53
N LEU A 656 -4.14 -23.76 9.45
CA LEU A 656 -3.66 -22.39 9.68
C LEU A 656 -3.87 -21.51 8.44
N LEU A 657 -3.82 -22.10 7.25
CA LEU A 657 -4.20 -21.43 6.02
C LEU A 657 -5.70 -21.08 6.03
N ASP A 658 -6.56 -22.01 6.48
CA ASP A 658 -7.99 -21.77 6.64
C ASP A 658 -8.25 -20.60 7.60
N ARG A 659 -7.55 -20.55 8.75
CA ARG A 659 -7.63 -19.40 9.66
C ARG A 659 -7.23 -18.09 8.97
N THR A 660 -6.18 -18.10 8.14
CA THR A 660 -5.74 -16.92 7.37
C THR A 660 -6.82 -16.45 6.41
N ILE A 661 -7.37 -17.38 5.60
CA ILE A 661 -8.43 -17.11 4.63
C ILE A 661 -9.66 -16.55 5.35
N MET A 662 -10.10 -17.22 6.42
CA MET A 662 -11.27 -16.84 7.20
C MET A 662 -11.12 -15.45 7.83
N ALA A 663 -10.01 -15.20 8.52
CA ALA A 663 -9.78 -13.94 9.23
C ALA A 663 -9.62 -12.72 8.29
N ARG A 664 -9.20 -12.94 7.02
CA ARG A 664 -8.92 -11.85 6.07
C ARG A 664 -10.03 -11.64 5.05
N LEU A 665 -10.70 -12.70 4.60
CA LEU A 665 -11.66 -12.63 3.50
C LEU A 665 -13.12 -12.65 3.96
N PHE A 666 -13.41 -13.15 5.15
CA PHE A 666 -14.76 -13.30 5.70
C PHE A 666 -14.93 -12.43 6.95
N ALA A 667 -16.15 -11.99 7.22
CA ALA A 667 -16.51 -11.31 8.46
C ALA A 667 -17.03 -12.29 9.52
N VAL A 668 -16.77 -11.99 10.80
CA VAL A 668 -17.44 -12.65 11.93
C VAL A 668 -18.82 -12.02 12.10
N LEU A 669 -19.88 -12.78 11.80
CA LEU A 669 -21.24 -12.33 12.00
C LEU A 669 -21.62 -12.56 13.47
N SER A 670 -21.64 -11.50 14.28
CA SER A 670 -22.10 -11.60 15.67
C SER A 670 -23.64 -11.59 15.71
N SER A 671 -24.24 -12.59 16.39
CA SER A 671 -25.69 -12.70 16.63
C SER A 671 -26.29 -11.57 17.48
N ASP A 672 -25.45 -10.85 18.25
CA ASP A 672 -25.84 -9.69 19.07
C ASP A 672 -26.23 -8.42 18.29
N ARG A 673 -26.15 -8.44 16.95
CA ARG A 673 -26.54 -7.28 16.11
C ARG A 673 -28.06 -7.10 15.98
N SER A 674 -28.87 -7.99 16.53
CA SER A 674 -30.33 -7.85 16.61
C SER A 674 -30.82 -6.85 17.67
N ALA A 675 -29.94 -6.34 18.54
CA ALA A 675 -30.26 -5.30 19.52
C ALA A 675 -30.17 -3.85 19.00
N GLN A 676 -29.73 -3.65 17.75
CA GLN A 676 -29.92 -2.41 17.01
C GLN A 676 -30.64 -2.69 15.68
N GLY A 677 -31.92 -3.04 15.79
CA GLY A 677 -32.87 -2.97 14.69
C GLY A 677 -33.25 -4.32 14.07
N ALA A 678 -34.48 -4.73 14.40
CA ALA A 678 -35.35 -5.64 13.65
C ALA A 678 -35.14 -7.16 13.83
N SER A 679 -36.05 -7.72 14.63
CA SER A 679 -36.60 -9.07 14.46
C SER A 679 -37.30 -9.19 13.10
N PRO A 680 -37.11 -10.28 12.33
CA PRO A 680 -37.79 -10.48 11.06
C PRO A 680 -39.17 -11.08 11.31
N ALA A 681 -40.19 -10.23 11.48
CA ALA A 681 -41.57 -10.70 11.44
C ALA A 681 -42.53 -9.64 10.89
N ARG A 682 -43.01 -9.93 9.67
CA ARG A 682 -44.26 -9.49 9.02
C ARG A 682 -44.28 -8.11 8.34
N GLY A 683 -44.38 -8.16 7.02
CA GLY A 683 -44.87 -7.05 6.20
C GLY A 683 -44.43 -7.11 4.73
N TRP A 684 -44.89 -8.10 3.97
CA TRP A 684 -44.71 -8.12 2.52
C TRP A 684 -45.56 -6.99 1.91
N ARG A 685 -44.92 -6.00 1.29
CA ARG A 685 -45.59 -5.09 0.34
C ARG A 685 -44.90 -5.23 -1.00
N THR A 686 -45.57 -5.93 -1.91
CA THR A 686 -45.34 -5.90 -3.35
C THR A 686 -45.87 -4.57 -3.89
N GLY A 687 -44.99 -3.69 -4.35
CA GLY A 687 -45.35 -2.58 -5.23
C GLY A 687 -45.05 -2.99 -6.67
N LEU A 688 -46.09 -3.02 -7.49
CA LEU A 688 -46.02 -3.07 -8.96
C LEU A 688 -45.30 -1.84 -9.53
#